data_AF-A0A1S1N3P3-F1
#
_entry.id   AF-A0A1S1N3P3-F1
#
_cell.length_a   1.000
_cell.length_b   1.000
_cell.length_c   1.000
_cell.angle_alpha   90.00
_cell.angle_beta   90.00
_cell.angle_gamma   90.00
#
_symmetry.space_group_name_H-M   'P 1'
#
loop_
_entity.id
_entity.type
_entity.pdbx_description
1 polymer ?
#
loop_
_entity_poly.entity_id
_entity_poly.type
_entity_poly.pdbx_seq_one_letter_code
_entity_poly.pdbx_strand_id
1 'polypeptide(L)'
;MQFKVGKWVLNEKRFSILEGENEIELSPAAFKLLQLLVLKSDEVVSISEIKKQVWNTEYTTDNLVYQTVRNLRLALEGGEEQAYIKTVPRFGYQLIVQVSHIAHGSNQDKSPSTAPHDIEKTPHNKVSIYKLMLTLIITSLIAICTYLWVHFKQTHSLVSIQEGATNTPHLVVIDSGTHNNEKKLVVLHNKLASALNISDVISAQNNTFLETVNDLGSQPKLVIKYLPEKDAVLALVMMGLPSRLIHIEYQPLVKFDTHKVLSNIAGQFTTPMLRQGNSGLAELVRGSNELKALAALSESESIKNAIVKLRLEIDTSSLNEQQTRAKHAFINTLLAFYRVEFIEDNKLQAGVNYLLARYHQSNYSLIAAALYLANNDNGHIAFQLLEKLEQDHFLTFIQGLLHIELDENDRALKHFEKVFKHEPEFEDNAYFYFLELLYSPRNEELRQYQTTLQSYPYLSTSIDFVFANWFMMQGDFEHVFTLLSERQAAMSCNDDFAGALALLNVVLGNFEESEYWAGQLPARDWRLPWLAFSKHAYEKNLTTYPQWYQSYAPDILGGDSLFEALFLNATTYLALGDKQQAMPFYSQMEKSLSRFSQEALLDLANVVTQVQVESLSMDERVRLLSQHENAALAMPMDEIALTDLVLASFFVLYGDMSRAEQAMIQGCNKSPVMCLSWGAFPLLSRVANTNNVEQAKSQAMAKMVELQPRINLLNKQLRGVCEED
;
A
#
# COMPACT_ATOMS: atom_id res chain seq x y z
N MET A 1 -3.44 1.20 -50.34
CA MET A 1 -2.96 2.39 -51.06
C MET A 1 -1.73 2.89 -50.31
N GLN A 2 -0.66 3.30 -51.00
CA GLN A 2 0.56 3.73 -50.31
C GLN A 2 0.63 5.26 -50.28
N PHE A 3 0.62 5.83 -49.07
CA PHE A 3 0.67 7.27 -48.83
C PHE A 3 2.11 7.70 -48.53
N LYS A 4 2.49 8.86 -49.06
CA LYS A 4 3.75 9.53 -48.73
C LYS A 4 3.47 10.89 -48.09
N VAL A 5 4.04 11.12 -46.91
CA VAL A 5 3.92 12.35 -46.12
C VAL A 5 5.31 12.98 -46.02
N GLY A 6 5.54 14.07 -46.76
CA GLY A 6 6.87 14.67 -46.87
C GLY A 6 7.87 13.66 -47.44
N LYS A 7 8.89 13.31 -46.66
CA LYS A 7 9.90 12.31 -47.04
C LYS A 7 9.51 10.85 -46.71
N TRP A 8 8.50 10.66 -45.86
CA TRP A 8 8.14 9.37 -45.28
C TRP A 8 7.05 8.64 -46.08
N VAL A 9 7.25 7.36 -46.35
CA VAL A 9 6.27 6.44 -46.94
C VAL A 9 5.64 5.59 -45.84
N LEU A 10 4.32 5.53 -45.76
CA LEU A 10 3.61 4.77 -44.73
C LEU A 10 3.54 3.28 -45.10
N ASN A 11 3.82 2.41 -44.11
CA ASN A 11 3.67 0.96 -44.22
C ASN A 11 2.63 0.44 -43.21
N GLU A 12 1.40 0.29 -43.68
CA GLU A 12 0.26 -0.13 -42.86
C GLU A 12 0.40 -1.53 -42.28
N LYS A 13 1.12 -2.43 -42.96
CA LYS A 13 1.28 -3.81 -42.48
C LYS A 13 2.22 -3.93 -41.28
N ARG A 14 3.13 -2.97 -41.12
CA ARG A 14 4.17 -2.98 -40.08
C ARG A 14 4.07 -1.83 -39.10
N PHE A 15 3.00 -1.01 -39.20
CA PHE A 15 2.83 0.22 -38.40
C PHE A 15 4.09 1.11 -38.41
N SER A 16 4.75 1.24 -39.56
CA SER A 16 6.04 1.94 -39.68
C SER A 16 6.03 3.02 -40.77
N ILE A 17 7.01 3.93 -40.70
CA ILE A 17 7.30 4.93 -41.72
C ILE A 17 8.69 4.69 -42.33
N LEU A 18 8.83 4.87 -43.65
CA LEU A 18 10.06 4.58 -44.39
C LEU A 18 10.61 5.79 -45.17
N GLU A 19 11.91 5.99 -45.10
CA GLU A 19 12.67 6.90 -45.96
C GLU A 19 13.88 6.13 -46.54
N GLY A 20 13.76 5.65 -47.77
CA GLY A 20 14.78 4.77 -48.36
C GLY A 20 14.85 3.43 -47.60
N GLU A 21 16.03 3.12 -47.03
CA GLU A 21 16.26 1.94 -46.20
C GLU A 21 15.99 2.17 -44.70
N ASN A 22 15.74 3.42 -44.29
CA ASN A 22 15.47 3.75 -42.89
C ASN A 22 13.99 3.53 -42.56
N GLU A 23 13.70 2.57 -41.67
CA GLU A 23 12.35 2.23 -41.21
C GLU A 23 12.22 2.58 -39.72
N ILE A 24 11.23 3.41 -39.37
CA ILE A 24 10.90 3.76 -37.98
C ILE A 24 9.56 3.12 -37.64
N GLU A 25 9.56 2.23 -36.66
CA GLU A 25 8.34 1.62 -36.13
C GLU A 25 7.58 2.63 -35.24
N LEU A 26 6.27 2.72 -35.44
CA LEU A 26 5.38 3.56 -34.65
C LEU A 26 4.49 2.69 -33.76
N SER A 27 4.09 3.22 -32.60
CA SER A 27 3.03 2.57 -31.83
C SER A 27 1.73 2.53 -32.65
N PRO A 28 0.83 1.55 -32.42
CA PRO A 28 -0.44 1.48 -33.14
C PRO A 28 -1.28 2.76 -33.05
N ALA A 29 -1.21 3.46 -31.91
CA ALA A 29 -1.90 4.73 -31.71
C ALA A 29 -1.26 5.88 -32.49
N ALA A 30 0.08 5.98 -32.49
CA ALA A 30 0.78 7.00 -33.27
C ALA A 30 0.60 6.80 -34.79
N PHE A 31 0.59 5.54 -35.26
CA PHE A 31 0.32 5.23 -36.66
C PHE A 31 -1.12 5.57 -37.07
N LYS A 32 -2.12 5.21 -36.26
CA LYS A 32 -3.52 5.58 -36.50
C LYS A 32 -3.74 7.10 -36.49
N LEU A 33 -3.06 7.81 -35.59
CA LEU A 33 -3.09 9.27 -35.55
C LEU A 33 -2.50 9.86 -36.85
N LEU A 34 -1.37 9.34 -37.32
CA LEU A 34 -0.78 9.76 -38.59
C LEU A 34 -1.73 9.50 -39.77
N GLN A 35 -2.37 8.33 -39.83
CA GLN A 35 -3.38 8.03 -40.86
C GLN A 35 -4.56 9.01 -40.82
N LEU A 36 -5.07 9.33 -39.63
CA LEU A 36 -6.15 10.30 -39.47
C LEU A 36 -5.75 11.69 -39.98
N LEU A 37 -4.55 12.14 -39.64
CA LEU A 37 -4.00 13.42 -40.08
C LEU A 37 -3.73 13.46 -41.59
N VAL A 38 -3.35 12.33 -42.19
CA VAL A 38 -3.18 12.17 -43.65
C VAL A 38 -4.52 12.23 -44.37
N LEU A 39 -5.55 11.55 -43.84
CA LEU A 39 -6.90 11.55 -44.40
C LEU A 39 -7.56 12.94 -44.33
N LYS A 40 -7.19 13.74 -43.32
CA LYS A 40 -7.64 15.13 -43.12
C LYS A 40 -6.51 16.13 -43.34
N SER A 41 -5.66 15.87 -44.35
CA SER A 41 -4.57 16.78 -44.71
C SER A 41 -5.08 18.20 -44.91
N ASP A 42 -4.33 19.20 -44.43
CA ASP A 42 -4.69 20.63 -44.43
C ASP A 42 -5.92 21.02 -43.58
N GLU A 43 -6.59 20.10 -42.87
CA GLU A 43 -7.64 20.40 -41.91
C GLU A 43 -7.14 20.35 -40.46
N VAL A 44 -7.77 21.14 -39.58
CA VAL A 44 -7.53 21.06 -38.13
C VAL A 44 -8.37 19.93 -37.55
N VAL A 45 -7.71 18.88 -37.07
CA VAL A 45 -8.36 17.76 -36.40
C VAL A 45 -8.43 18.04 -34.90
N SER A 46 -9.65 18.10 -34.35
CA SER A 46 -9.84 18.40 -32.94
C SER A 46 -9.35 17.27 -32.04
N ILE A 47 -8.99 17.61 -30.79
CA ILE A 47 -8.60 16.62 -29.78
C ILE A 47 -9.74 15.59 -29.57
N SER A 48 -11.00 16.03 -29.56
CA SER A 48 -12.16 15.14 -29.46
C SER A 48 -12.27 14.15 -30.63
N GLU A 49 -12.03 14.60 -31.86
CA GLU A 49 -12.06 13.75 -33.05
C GLU A 49 -10.88 12.76 -33.06
N ILE A 50 -9.69 13.20 -32.64
CA ILE A 50 -8.52 12.33 -32.49
C ILE A 50 -8.81 11.19 -31.50
N LYS A 51 -9.36 11.51 -30.33
CA LYS A 51 -9.74 10.50 -29.31
C LYS A 51 -10.69 9.46 -29.87
N LYS A 52 -11.74 9.93 -30.56
CA LYS A 52 -12.77 9.08 -31.16
C LYS A 52 -12.20 8.19 -32.26
N GLN A 53 -11.39 8.71 -33.17
CA GLN A 53 -10.93 7.95 -34.35
C GLN A 53 -9.74 7.04 -34.07
N VAL A 54 -8.86 7.40 -33.13
CA VAL A 54 -7.64 6.62 -32.84
C VAL A 54 -7.91 5.51 -31.81
N TRP A 55 -8.68 5.81 -30.76
CA TRP A 55 -8.97 4.87 -29.66
C TRP A 55 -10.41 4.36 -29.64
N ASN A 56 -11.29 4.82 -30.54
CA ASN A 56 -12.69 4.40 -30.65
C ASN A 56 -13.50 4.58 -29.34
N THR A 57 -13.10 5.55 -28.52
CA THR A 57 -13.68 5.83 -27.20
C THR A 57 -13.50 7.29 -26.80
N GLU A 58 -14.53 7.91 -26.23
CA GLU A 58 -14.49 9.29 -25.74
C GLU A 58 -13.76 9.43 -24.38
N TYR A 59 -13.42 8.31 -23.73
CA TYR A 59 -12.77 8.27 -22.41
C TYR A 59 -11.24 8.44 -22.43
N THR A 60 -10.65 8.70 -23.60
CA THR A 60 -9.21 8.98 -23.71
C THR A 60 -8.89 10.37 -23.17
N THR A 61 -7.80 10.53 -22.40
CA THR A 61 -7.41 11.85 -21.84
C THR A 61 -6.72 12.73 -22.90
N ASP A 62 -6.76 14.06 -22.73
CA ASP A 62 -6.04 14.99 -23.61
C ASP A 62 -4.52 14.74 -23.55
N ASN A 63 -4.00 14.35 -22.37
CA ASN A 63 -2.58 14.08 -22.18
C ASN A 63 -2.09 12.90 -23.04
N LEU A 64 -2.90 11.85 -23.21
CA LEU A 64 -2.54 10.75 -24.11
C LEU A 64 -2.45 11.22 -25.57
N VAL A 65 -3.33 12.13 -25.99
CA VAL A 65 -3.26 12.76 -27.32
C VAL A 65 -1.97 13.59 -27.43
N TYR A 66 -1.63 14.37 -26.41
CA TYR A 66 -0.42 15.20 -26.39
C TYR A 66 0.87 14.36 -26.46
N GLN A 67 0.95 13.29 -25.67
CA GLN A 67 2.08 12.35 -25.71
C GLN A 67 2.17 11.63 -27.06
N THR A 68 1.04 11.22 -27.62
CA THR A 68 1.01 10.54 -28.93
C THR A 68 1.46 11.48 -30.05
N VAL A 69 1.01 12.75 -30.03
CA VAL A 69 1.48 13.79 -30.97
C VAL A 69 2.98 14.07 -30.78
N ARG A 70 3.46 14.14 -29.53
CA ARG A 70 4.89 14.35 -29.23
C ARG A 70 5.74 13.22 -29.80
N ASN A 71 5.35 11.97 -29.55
CA ASN A 71 6.05 10.80 -30.07
C ASN A 71 6.03 10.75 -31.60
N LEU A 72 4.89 11.15 -32.20
CA LEU A 72 4.77 11.21 -33.65
C LEU A 72 5.65 12.31 -34.26
N ARG A 73 5.78 13.48 -33.61
CA ARG A 73 6.73 14.53 -34.01
C ARG A 73 8.18 14.08 -33.89
N LEU A 74 8.53 13.42 -32.79
CA LEU A 74 9.88 12.86 -32.61
C LEU A 74 10.22 11.88 -33.74
N ALA A 75 9.27 11.03 -34.15
CA ALA A 75 9.48 10.08 -35.24
C ALA A 75 9.55 10.73 -36.63
N LEU A 76 8.72 11.74 -36.92
CA LEU A 76 8.67 12.40 -38.23
C LEU A 76 9.73 13.48 -38.43
N GLU A 77 10.08 14.18 -37.36
CA GLU A 77 10.80 15.46 -37.37
C GLU A 77 12.12 15.40 -36.58
N GLY A 78 12.34 14.38 -35.75
CA GLY A 78 13.56 14.22 -34.95
C GLY A 78 13.67 15.15 -33.72
N GLY A 79 12.61 15.89 -33.37
CA GLY A 79 12.60 16.85 -32.26
C GLY A 79 11.22 17.49 -31.99
N GLU A 80 11.16 18.54 -31.15
CA GLU A 80 9.93 19.29 -30.83
C GLU A 80 9.59 20.42 -31.85
N GLU A 81 10.16 20.35 -33.05
CA GLU A 81 9.79 21.24 -34.14
C GLU A 81 8.31 21.01 -34.56
N GLN A 82 7.70 21.98 -35.24
CA GLN A 82 6.33 21.89 -35.75
C GLN A 82 6.34 21.87 -37.29
N ALA A 83 7.27 21.11 -37.88
CA ALA A 83 7.50 21.07 -39.31
C ALA A 83 6.51 20.16 -40.05
N TYR A 84 6.02 19.08 -39.42
CA TYR A 84 5.01 18.17 -39.98
C TYR A 84 3.65 18.36 -39.34
N ILE A 85 3.61 18.43 -38.01
CA ILE A 85 2.35 18.56 -37.26
C ILE A 85 2.33 19.89 -36.52
N LYS A 86 1.44 20.79 -36.91
CA LYS A 86 1.22 22.09 -36.27
C LYS A 86 0.19 21.98 -35.16
N THR A 87 0.49 22.58 -34.00
CA THR A 87 -0.52 22.78 -32.95
C THR A 87 -1.36 24.01 -33.30
N VAL A 88 -2.69 23.86 -33.31
CA VAL A 88 -3.64 24.98 -33.40
C VAL A 88 -4.24 25.19 -32.00
N PRO A 89 -3.79 26.20 -31.24
CA PRO A 89 -4.17 26.38 -29.84
C PRO A 89 -5.67 26.37 -29.65
N ARG A 90 -6.16 25.62 -28.65
CA ARG A 90 -7.59 25.47 -28.30
C ARG A 90 -8.46 24.74 -29.32
N PHE A 91 -7.91 24.28 -30.45
CA PHE A 91 -8.67 23.55 -31.47
C PHE A 91 -8.15 22.14 -31.67
N GLY A 92 -6.86 21.95 -31.93
CA GLY A 92 -6.30 20.62 -32.18
C GLY A 92 -5.01 20.64 -32.99
N TYR A 93 -4.87 19.68 -33.89
CA TYR A 93 -3.64 19.44 -34.66
C TYR A 93 -3.90 19.41 -36.15
N GLN A 94 -2.94 19.91 -36.92
CA GLN A 94 -3.01 19.96 -38.38
C GLN A 94 -1.73 19.40 -38.98
N LEU A 95 -1.85 18.56 -40.00
CA LEU A 95 -0.74 18.14 -40.83
C LEU A 95 -0.45 19.25 -41.85
N ILE A 96 0.77 19.76 -41.89
CA ILE A 96 1.16 20.94 -42.72
C ILE A 96 2.16 20.61 -43.83
N VAL A 97 2.40 19.32 -44.08
CA VAL A 97 3.34 18.82 -45.09
C VAL A 97 2.57 18.11 -46.20
N GLN A 98 3.08 18.22 -47.43
CA GLN A 98 2.44 17.62 -48.60
C GLN A 98 2.26 16.10 -48.46
N VAL A 99 1.00 15.67 -48.68
CA VAL A 99 0.60 14.27 -48.80
C VAL A 99 0.49 13.93 -50.28
N SER A 100 1.15 12.87 -50.72
CA SER A 100 1.05 12.36 -52.09
C SER A 100 0.64 10.88 -52.11
N HIS A 101 -0.17 10.53 -53.10
CA HIS A 101 -0.53 9.15 -53.40
C HIS A 101 0.50 8.54 -54.33
N ILE A 102 1.11 7.42 -53.93
CA ILE A 102 1.94 6.64 -54.84
C ILE A 102 1.01 5.73 -55.63
N ALA A 103 0.60 6.20 -56.83
CA ALA A 103 -0.13 5.37 -57.77
C ALA A 103 0.83 4.32 -58.34
N HIS A 104 0.48 3.03 -58.22
CA HIS A 104 1.16 2.00 -58.99
C HIS A 104 0.92 2.25 -60.47
N GLY A 105 1.98 2.63 -61.19
CA GLY A 105 1.96 2.66 -62.65
C GLY A 105 1.73 1.25 -63.19
N SER A 106 0.53 0.99 -63.73
CA SER A 106 0.34 -0.08 -64.69
C SER A 106 0.93 0.38 -66.01
N ASN A 107 2.14 -0.10 -66.30
CA ASN A 107 2.79 0.04 -67.59
C ASN A 107 1.84 -0.42 -68.70
N GLN A 108 1.65 0.46 -69.68
CA GLN A 108 1.11 0.14 -71.00
C GLN A 108 2.16 -0.60 -71.83
N ASP A 109 1.70 -1.59 -72.60
CA ASP A 109 2.19 -1.98 -73.92
C ASP A 109 1.23 -3.09 -74.43
N LYS A 110 0.51 -3.05 -75.57
CA LYS A 110 0.69 -2.33 -76.84
C LYS A 110 -0.66 -2.03 -77.54
N SER A 111 -0.65 -0.91 -78.27
CA SER A 111 -1.53 -0.45 -79.37
C SER A 111 -1.51 -1.43 -80.59
N PRO A 112 -2.30 -1.28 -81.70
CA PRO A 112 -3.03 -0.07 -82.13
C PRO A 112 -4.40 -0.21 -82.84
N SER A 113 -5.18 0.88 -82.68
CA SER A 113 -5.91 1.66 -83.69
C SER A 113 -6.56 0.99 -84.90
N THR A 114 -7.89 1.12 -85.02
CA THR A 114 -8.54 1.88 -86.12
C THR A 114 -10.01 2.18 -85.81
N ALA A 115 -10.44 3.43 -85.99
CA ALA A 115 -11.83 3.84 -86.23
C ALA A 115 -12.00 4.11 -87.75
N PRO A 116 -13.17 4.51 -88.31
CA PRO A 116 -14.50 4.73 -87.73
C PRO A 116 -15.67 4.14 -88.59
N HIS A 117 -16.92 4.11 -88.08
CA HIS A 117 -18.06 4.75 -88.77
C HIS A 117 -19.41 4.64 -88.04
N ASP A 118 -20.26 5.58 -88.43
CA ASP A 118 -21.52 6.07 -87.90
C ASP A 118 -22.78 5.21 -88.18
N ILE A 119 -23.90 5.71 -87.63
CA ILE A 119 -25.29 5.71 -88.15
C ILE A 119 -26.32 4.80 -87.43
N GLU A 120 -27.12 5.49 -86.61
CA GLU A 120 -28.59 5.49 -86.45
C GLU A 120 -29.42 4.30 -85.89
N LYS A 121 -30.25 4.71 -84.91
CA LYS A 121 -31.70 4.49 -84.72
C LYS A 121 -32.23 3.05 -84.51
N THR A 122 -32.62 2.84 -83.25
CA THR A 122 -33.89 2.29 -82.69
C THR A 122 -34.98 1.75 -83.66
N PRO A 123 -36.01 1.05 -83.16
CA PRO A 123 -36.06 -0.05 -82.19
C PRO A 123 -37.02 -1.17 -82.64
N HIS A 124 -36.81 -2.46 -82.30
CA HIS A 124 -37.91 -3.38 -81.89
C HIS A 124 -37.49 -4.83 -81.63
N ASN A 125 -38.08 -5.35 -80.55
CA ASN A 125 -38.51 -6.73 -80.30
C ASN A 125 -37.51 -7.89 -80.45
N LYS A 126 -36.98 -8.30 -79.29
CA LYS A 126 -36.74 -9.73 -79.00
C LYS A 126 -37.29 -10.10 -77.62
N VAL A 127 -38.45 -10.75 -77.62
CA VAL A 127 -38.82 -11.68 -76.55
C VAL A 127 -37.86 -12.88 -76.63
N SER A 128 -37.51 -13.47 -75.48
CA SER A 128 -36.97 -14.84 -75.34
C SER A 128 -35.45 -15.11 -75.38
N ILE A 129 -34.59 -14.24 -74.84
CA ILE A 129 -33.25 -14.67 -74.35
C ILE A 129 -32.93 -14.06 -72.96
N TYR A 130 -33.26 -12.78 -72.74
CA TYR A 130 -33.08 -12.14 -71.43
C TYR A 130 -33.89 -12.82 -70.31
N LYS A 131 -35.09 -13.35 -70.57
CA LYS A 131 -35.85 -14.12 -69.56
C LYS A 131 -35.17 -15.45 -69.22
N LEU A 132 -34.54 -16.12 -70.19
CA LEU A 132 -33.82 -17.38 -69.95
C LEU A 132 -32.50 -17.13 -69.19
N MET A 133 -31.78 -16.05 -69.54
CA MET A 133 -30.59 -15.59 -68.84
C MET A 133 -30.91 -15.07 -67.44
N LEU A 134 -32.04 -14.38 -67.25
CA LEU A 134 -32.49 -13.92 -65.93
C LEU A 134 -32.94 -15.12 -65.08
N THR A 135 -33.62 -16.12 -65.65
CA THR A 135 -33.92 -17.35 -64.91
C THR A 135 -32.67 -18.13 -64.57
N LEU A 136 -31.68 -18.22 -65.48
CA LEU A 136 -30.40 -18.88 -65.21
C LEU A 136 -29.59 -18.15 -64.15
N ILE A 137 -29.57 -16.81 -64.20
CA ILE A 137 -28.92 -15.97 -63.19
C ILE A 137 -29.64 -16.11 -61.86
N ILE A 138 -30.98 -16.07 -61.83
CA ILE A 138 -31.76 -16.25 -60.60
C ILE A 138 -31.60 -17.66 -60.05
N THR A 139 -31.60 -18.71 -60.88
CA THR A 139 -31.32 -20.08 -60.40
C THR A 139 -29.88 -20.25 -59.97
N SER A 140 -28.92 -19.55 -60.61
CA SER A 140 -27.53 -19.54 -60.15
C SER A 140 -27.38 -18.75 -58.86
N LEU A 141 -28.12 -17.65 -58.67
CA LEU A 141 -28.15 -16.86 -57.45
C LEU A 141 -28.82 -17.63 -56.33
N ILE A 142 -29.87 -18.39 -56.62
CA ILE A 142 -30.55 -19.26 -55.66
C ILE A 142 -29.66 -20.47 -55.34
N ALA A 143 -28.96 -21.04 -56.32
CA ALA A 143 -27.97 -22.10 -56.10
C ALA A 143 -26.76 -21.59 -55.30
N ILE A 144 -26.30 -20.37 -55.56
CA ILE A 144 -25.23 -19.70 -54.82
C ILE A 144 -25.72 -19.29 -53.43
N CYS A 145 -26.95 -18.80 -53.27
CA CYS A 145 -27.53 -18.48 -51.98
C CYS A 145 -27.85 -19.74 -51.18
N THR A 146 -28.23 -20.86 -51.81
CA THR A 146 -28.43 -22.15 -51.13
C THR A 146 -27.10 -22.81 -50.82
N TYR A 147 -26.10 -22.72 -51.71
CA TYR A 147 -24.73 -23.14 -51.44
C TYR A 147 -24.12 -22.31 -50.32
N LEU A 148 -24.23 -20.98 -50.37
CA LEU A 148 -23.81 -20.07 -49.30
C LEU A 148 -24.65 -20.29 -48.04
N TRP A 149 -25.95 -20.62 -48.11
CA TRP A 149 -26.76 -20.91 -46.93
C TRP A 149 -26.44 -22.27 -46.31
N VAL A 150 -26.13 -23.29 -47.12
CA VAL A 150 -25.65 -24.61 -46.67
C VAL A 150 -24.24 -24.51 -46.12
N HIS A 151 -23.36 -23.74 -46.77
CA HIS A 151 -21.98 -23.52 -46.32
C HIS A 151 -21.94 -22.56 -45.11
N PHE A 152 -22.86 -21.61 -45.00
CA PHE A 152 -23.10 -20.78 -43.82
C PHE A 152 -23.72 -21.62 -42.69
N LYS A 153 -24.57 -22.61 -43.00
CA LYS A 153 -25.04 -23.60 -42.00
C LYS A 153 -23.95 -24.59 -41.57
N GLN A 154 -23.00 -24.95 -42.44
CA GLN A 154 -21.85 -25.79 -42.09
C GLN A 154 -20.73 -25.03 -41.38
N THR A 155 -20.63 -23.70 -41.53
CA THR A 155 -19.73 -22.85 -40.73
C THR A 155 -20.43 -22.20 -39.53
N HIS A 156 -21.75 -22.34 -39.38
CA HIS A 156 -22.52 -21.99 -38.16
C HIS A 156 -23.19 -23.21 -37.53
N SER A 157 -22.47 -24.32 -37.43
CA SER A 157 -22.64 -25.23 -36.30
C SER A 157 -21.60 -24.90 -35.23
N LEU A 158 -21.76 -23.71 -34.60
CA LEU A 158 -21.32 -23.30 -33.25
C LEU A 158 -21.49 -21.78 -33.08
N VAL A 159 -22.59 -21.21 -33.56
CA VAL A 159 -23.15 -20.01 -32.93
C VAL A 159 -24.65 -20.24 -32.86
N SER A 160 -25.04 -21.19 -32.00
CA SER A 160 -26.29 -21.01 -31.29
C SER A 160 -26.20 -19.66 -30.59
N ILE A 161 -27.16 -18.79 -30.87
CA ILE A 161 -27.51 -17.72 -29.96
C ILE A 161 -27.87 -18.41 -28.63
N GLN A 162 -26.89 -18.54 -27.73
CA GLN A 162 -27.13 -18.27 -26.32
C GLN A 162 -27.24 -16.74 -26.26
N GLU A 163 -28.38 -16.07 -26.01
CA GLU A 163 -29.36 -16.36 -24.96
C GLU A 163 -28.73 -17.16 -23.82
N GLY A 164 -27.80 -16.48 -23.13
CA GLY A 164 -27.00 -17.04 -22.06
C GLY A 164 -25.50 -17.06 -22.37
N ALA A 165 -24.88 -15.91 -22.70
CA ALA A 165 -23.62 -15.65 -22.00
C ALA A 165 -24.06 -15.57 -20.54
N THR A 166 -24.03 -16.71 -19.87
CA THR A 166 -24.32 -16.75 -18.47
C THR A 166 -23.33 -15.78 -17.86
N ASN A 167 -23.82 -14.68 -17.28
CA ASN A 167 -23.12 -13.96 -16.21
C ASN A 167 -22.99 -14.91 -15.00
N THR A 168 -22.71 -16.19 -15.22
CA THR A 168 -22.49 -17.19 -14.18
C THR A 168 -21.21 -16.77 -13.50
N PRO A 169 -21.29 -16.32 -12.23
CA PRO A 169 -20.12 -15.90 -11.51
C PRO A 169 -19.15 -17.08 -11.38
N HIS A 170 -17.85 -16.83 -11.48
CA HIS A 170 -16.86 -17.81 -11.04
C HIS A 170 -16.83 -17.84 -9.52
N LEU A 171 -16.80 -19.02 -8.91
CA LEU A 171 -16.47 -19.17 -7.49
C LEU A 171 -14.98 -19.46 -7.39
N VAL A 172 -14.22 -18.54 -6.80
CA VAL A 172 -12.82 -18.73 -6.46
C VAL A 172 -12.71 -18.96 -4.98
N VAL A 173 -12.02 -20.02 -4.57
CA VAL A 173 -11.78 -20.37 -3.18
C VAL A 173 -10.29 -20.20 -2.91
N ILE A 174 -9.97 -19.39 -1.91
CA ILE A 174 -8.59 -19.24 -1.46
C ILE A 174 -8.30 -20.32 -0.42
N ASP A 175 -7.37 -21.22 -0.74
CA ASP A 175 -6.97 -22.31 0.15
C ASP A 175 -6.03 -21.78 1.24
N SER A 176 -6.39 -22.03 2.51
CA SER A 176 -5.62 -21.63 3.70
C SER A 176 -4.66 -22.71 4.19
N GLY A 177 -4.47 -23.82 3.46
CA GLY A 177 -3.38 -24.79 3.69
C GLY A 177 -3.48 -25.61 5.00
N THR A 178 -4.61 -25.53 5.72
CA THR A 178 -4.79 -26.17 7.03
C THR A 178 -5.85 -27.29 6.97
N HIS A 179 -5.40 -28.54 7.07
CA HIS A 179 -6.21 -29.76 6.87
C HIS A 179 -7.33 -30.03 7.90
N ASN A 180 -7.45 -29.25 8.98
CA ASN A 180 -8.36 -29.60 10.09
C ASN A 180 -9.83 -29.14 9.92
N ASN A 181 -10.15 -28.22 9.00
CA ASN A 181 -11.51 -27.68 8.82
C ASN A 181 -12.14 -27.94 7.43
N GLU A 182 -11.51 -28.79 6.60
CA GLU A 182 -11.91 -29.06 5.21
C GLU A 182 -13.39 -29.46 5.05
N LYS A 183 -13.95 -30.25 5.96
CA LYS A 183 -15.34 -30.73 5.83
C LYS A 183 -16.39 -29.61 5.91
N LYS A 184 -16.19 -28.61 6.78
CA LYS A 184 -17.13 -27.47 6.88
C LYS A 184 -17.00 -26.55 5.66
N LEU A 185 -15.78 -26.33 5.18
CA LEU A 185 -15.52 -25.53 3.98
C LEU A 185 -16.08 -26.16 2.72
N VAL A 186 -15.85 -27.47 2.50
CA VAL A 186 -16.37 -28.19 1.34
C VAL A 186 -17.90 -28.12 1.31
N VAL A 187 -18.55 -28.27 2.46
CA VAL A 187 -20.00 -28.11 2.56
C VAL A 187 -20.44 -26.68 2.22
N LEU A 188 -19.69 -25.67 2.67
CA LEU A 188 -19.97 -24.27 2.37
C LEU A 188 -19.78 -23.95 0.88
N HIS A 189 -18.66 -24.36 0.27
CA HIS A 189 -18.37 -24.17 -1.14
C HIS A 189 -19.43 -24.82 -2.02
N ASN A 190 -19.82 -26.07 -1.72
CA ASN A 190 -20.85 -26.78 -2.46
C ASN A 190 -22.23 -26.12 -2.33
N LYS A 191 -22.57 -25.61 -1.14
CA LYS A 191 -23.80 -24.83 -0.94
C LYS A 191 -23.80 -23.54 -1.76
N LEU A 192 -22.70 -22.79 -1.74
CA LEU A 192 -22.57 -21.54 -2.50
C LEU A 192 -22.61 -21.79 -4.01
N ALA A 193 -21.87 -22.78 -4.50
CA ALA A 193 -21.84 -23.15 -5.91
C ALA A 193 -23.23 -23.59 -6.41
N SER A 194 -23.92 -24.44 -5.63
CA SER A 194 -25.28 -24.89 -5.96
C SER A 194 -26.30 -23.76 -5.95
N ALA A 195 -26.22 -22.83 -5.00
CA ALA A 195 -27.17 -21.74 -4.88
C ALA A 195 -26.99 -20.65 -5.94
N LEU A 196 -25.76 -20.44 -6.41
CA LEU A 196 -25.43 -19.46 -7.45
C LEU A 196 -25.41 -20.08 -8.86
N ASN A 197 -25.80 -21.36 -9.02
CA ASN A 197 -25.72 -22.13 -10.26
C ASN A 197 -24.31 -22.09 -10.91
N ILE A 198 -23.26 -22.18 -10.09
CA ILE A 198 -21.86 -22.17 -10.52
C ILE A 198 -21.41 -23.62 -10.72
N SER A 199 -20.91 -23.93 -11.92
CA SER A 199 -20.49 -25.28 -12.30
C SER A 199 -19.06 -25.61 -11.84
N ASP A 200 -18.18 -24.60 -11.83
CA ASP A 200 -16.75 -24.76 -11.58
C ASP A 200 -16.30 -23.94 -10.36
N VAL A 201 -15.69 -24.61 -9.38
CA VAL A 201 -15.03 -23.99 -8.22
C VAL A 201 -13.53 -23.96 -8.49
N ILE A 202 -12.95 -22.77 -8.50
CA ILE A 202 -11.54 -22.54 -8.83
C ILE A 202 -10.77 -22.36 -7.54
N SER A 203 -9.74 -23.17 -7.31
CA SER A 203 -8.86 -23.00 -6.15
C SER A 203 -7.72 -22.03 -6.50
N ALA A 204 -7.43 -21.10 -5.59
CA ALA A 204 -6.33 -20.16 -5.70
C ALA A 204 -5.51 -20.12 -4.42
N GLN A 205 -4.20 -19.83 -4.53
CA GLN A 205 -3.35 -19.61 -3.36
C GLN A 205 -3.43 -18.16 -2.90
N ASN A 206 -3.26 -17.91 -1.58
CA ASN A 206 -3.32 -16.58 -0.96
C ASN A 206 -2.45 -15.52 -1.68
N ASN A 207 -1.28 -15.90 -2.18
CA ASN A 207 -0.30 -15.01 -2.81
C ASN A 207 -0.45 -14.87 -4.33
N THR A 208 -1.36 -15.60 -4.98
CA THR A 208 -1.55 -15.56 -6.45
C THR A 208 -3.02 -15.42 -6.84
N PHE A 209 -3.92 -15.22 -5.87
CA PHE A 209 -5.34 -15.28 -6.14
C PHE A 209 -5.84 -14.18 -7.07
N LEU A 210 -5.30 -12.95 -7.02
CA LEU A 210 -5.71 -11.91 -7.97
C LEU A 210 -5.23 -12.18 -9.39
N GLU A 211 -4.12 -12.89 -9.57
CA GLU A 211 -3.68 -13.35 -10.91
C GLU A 211 -4.65 -14.40 -11.42
N THR A 212 -4.98 -15.38 -10.57
CA THR A 212 -5.99 -16.40 -10.87
C THR A 212 -7.33 -15.74 -11.21
N VAL A 213 -7.78 -14.75 -10.45
CA VAL A 213 -9.02 -14.00 -10.70
C VAL A 213 -8.94 -13.18 -12.00
N ASN A 214 -7.78 -12.62 -12.31
CA ASN A 214 -7.56 -11.84 -13.52
C ASN A 214 -7.63 -12.72 -14.78
N ASP A 215 -7.10 -13.94 -14.71
CA ASP A 215 -7.12 -14.92 -15.81
C ASP A 215 -8.55 -15.39 -16.16
N LEU A 216 -9.49 -15.24 -15.22
CA LEU A 216 -10.92 -15.52 -15.43
C LEU A 216 -11.66 -14.42 -16.23
N GLY A 217 -10.93 -13.44 -16.77
CA GLY A 217 -11.43 -12.52 -17.79
C GLY A 217 -12.46 -11.50 -17.28
N SER A 218 -13.54 -11.23 -18.03
CA SER A 218 -14.49 -10.15 -17.72
C SER A 218 -15.71 -10.59 -16.88
N GLN A 219 -15.85 -11.89 -16.61
CA GLN A 219 -17.01 -12.45 -15.90
C GLN A 219 -17.05 -11.99 -14.43
N PRO A 220 -18.20 -12.07 -13.74
CA PRO A 220 -18.25 -11.83 -12.31
C PRO A 220 -17.49 -12.91 -11.53
N LYS A 221 -16.87 -12.57 -10.41
CA LYS A 221 -16.20 -13.52 -9.50
C LYS A 221 -16.68 -13.33 -8.09
N LEU A 222 -17.03 -14.43 -7.42
CA LEU A 222 -17.14 -14.52 -5.98
C LEU A 222 -15.87 -15.18 -5.46
N VAL A 223 -15.06 -14.47 -4.70
CA VAL A 223 -13.90 -15.04 -4.02
C VAL A 223 -14.25 -15.29 -2.57
N ILE A 224 -14.02 -16.50 -2.09
CA ILE A 224 -14.25 -16.91 -0.71
C ILE A 224 -12.92 -17.31 -0.09
N LYS A 225 -12.58 -16.70 1.04
CA LYS A 225 -11.43 -17.08 1.86
C LYS A 225 -11.90 -17.49 3.24
N TYR A 226 -11.40 -18.63 3.70
CA TYR A 226 -11.56 -19.04 5.09
C TYR A 226 -10.45 -18.46 5.96
N LEU A 227 -10.83 -17.98 7.13
CA LEU A 227 -9.96 -17.41 8.14
C LEU A 227 -9.98 -18.33 9.38
N PRO A 228 -9.07 -19.32 9.46
CA PRO A 228 -9.12 -20.36 10.49
C PRO A 228 -8.96 -19.82 11.91
N GLU A 229 -8.10 -18.82 12.11
CA GLU A 229 -7.84 -18.21 13.43
C GLU A 229 -9.07 -17.50 14.00
N LYS A 230 -9.93 -16.95 13.14
CA LYS A 230 -11.13 -16.20 13.53
C LYS A 230 -12.43 -17.01 13.40
N ASP A 231 -12.33 -18.28 12.99
CA ASP A 231 -13.46 -19.12 12.55
C ASP A 231 -14.47 -18.32 11.70
N ALA A 232 -13.97 -17.65 10.66
CA ALA A 232 -14.74 -16.72 9.84
C ALA A 232 -14.51 -16.89 8.33
N VAL A 233 -15.40 -16.32 7.52
CA VAL A 233 -15.37 -16.34 6.07
C VAL A 233 -15.34 -14.91 5.55
N LEU A 234 -14.41 -14.64 4.63
CA LEU A 234 -14.32 -13.42 3.85
C LEU A 234 -14.83 -13.68 2.42
N ALA A 235 -15.79 -12.90 1.96
CA ALA A 235 -16.35 -12.95 0.62
C ALA A 235 -16.05 -11.64 -0.14
N LEU A 236 -15.51 -11.75 -1.34
CA LEU A 236 -15.21 -10.63 -2.24
C LEU A 236 -15.97 -10.83 -3.55
N VAL A 237 -16.68 -9.81 -4.02
CA VAL A 237 -17.36 -9.85 -5.33
C VAL A 237 -16.68 -8.89 -6.29
N MET A 238 -16.18 -9.42 -7.40
CA MET A 238 -15.49 -8.65 -8.44
C MET A 238 -16.24 -8.73 -9.78
N MET A 239 -16.29 -7.62 -10.51
CA MET A 239 -16.92 -7.51 -11.83
C MET A 239 -15.89 -7.18 -12.91
N GLY A 240 -15.40 -8.21 -13.60
CA GLY A 240 -14.36 -8.04 -14.61
C GLY A 240 -12.96 -8.10 -14.01
N LEU A 241 -12.11 -7.10 -14.31
CA LEU A 241 -10.75 -7.06 -13.76
C LEU A 241 -10.76 -7.00 -12.23
N PRO A 242 -9.72 -7.49 -11.54
CA PRO A 242 -9.71 -7.51 -10.07
C PRO A 242 -9.79 -6.12 -9.42
N SER A 243 -9.38 -5.06 -10.13
CA SER A 243 -9.59 -3.66 -9.74
C SER A 243 -11.05 -3.20 -9.75
N ARG A 244 -12.01 -4.07 -10.06
CA ARG A 244 -13.46 -3.80 -10.02
C ARG A 244 -14.13 -4.62 -8.93
N LEU A 245 -13.61 -4.50 -7.71
CA LEU A 245 -14.24 -5.02 -6.50
C LEU A 245 -15.50 -4.20 -6.18
N ILE A 246 -16.64 -4.87 -6.07
CA ILE A 246 -17.95 -4.22 -5.89
C ILE A 246 -18.61 -4.55 -4.55
N HIS A 247 -18.18 -5.61 -3.86
CA HIS A 247 -18.71 -5.98 -2.55
C HIS A 247 -17.67 -6.76 -1.74
N ILE A 248 -17.64 -6.53 -0.43
CA ILE A 248 -16.81 -7.23 0.56
C ILE A 248 -17.69 -7.58 1.75
N GLU A 249 -17.61 -8.80 2.22
CA GLU A 249 -18.37 -9.26 3.38
C GLU A 249 -17.53 -10.20 4.25
N TYR A 250 -17.41 -9.86 5.53
CA TYR A 250 -16.79 -10.70 6.55
C TYR A 250 -17.86 -11.25 7.49
N GLN A 251 -17.90 -12.56 7.70
CA GLN A 251 -18.83 -13.21 8.63
C GLN A 251 -18.21 -14.34 9.46
N PRO A 252 -18.44 -14.37 10.79
CA PRO A 252 -18.13 -15.54 11.62
C PRO A 252 -18.92 -16.78 11.19
N LEU A 253 -18.29 -17.96 11.12
CA LEU A 253 -18.94 -19.22 10.72
C LEU A 253 -20.09 -19.62 11.64
N VAL A 254 -19.98 -19.31 12.93
CA VAL A 254 -21.03 -19.59 13.93
C VAL A 254 -22.33 -18.84 13.61
N LYS A 255 -22.25 -17.67 12.95
CA LYS A 255 -23.40 -16.83 12.57
C LYS A 255 -23.68 -16.86 11.06
N PHE A 256 -23.06 -17.79 10.34
CA PHE A 256 -23.13 -17.83 8.87
C PHE A 256 -24.51 -18.30 8.40
N ASP A 257 -25.36 -17.33 8.07
CA ASP A 257 -26.65 -17.58 7.42
C ASP A 257 -26.47 -17.61 5.91
N THR A 258 -26.28 -18.82 5.40
CA THR A 258 -26.11 -19.10 3.96
C THR A 258 -27.16 -18.39 3.10
N HIS A 259 -28.44 -18.37 3.51
CA HIS A 259 -29.51 -17.79 2.69
C HIS A 259 -29.43 -16.27 2.62
N LYS A 260 -29.17 -15.61 3.76
CA LYS A 260 -29.05 -14.15 3.84
C LYS A 260 -27.82 -13.63 3.10
N VAL A 261 -26.69 -14.31 3.24
CA VAL A 261 -25.44 -13.99 2.53
C VAL A 261 -25.61 -14.20 1.03
N LEU A 262 -26.18 -15.33 0.63
CA LEU A 262 -26.45 -15.63 -0.79
C LEU A 262 -27.41 -14.62 -1.41
N SER A 263 -28.46 -14.17 -0.71
CA SER A 263 -29.35 -13.14 -1.25
C SER A 263 -28.65 -11.80 -1.42
N ASN A 264 -27.76 -11.42 -0.49
CA ASN A 264 -27.01 -10.17 -0.57
C ASN A 264 -25.99 -10.20 -1.71
N ILE A 265 -25.26 -11.30 -1.85
CA ILE A 265 -24.22 -11.51 -2.87
C ILE A 265 -24.84 -11.71 -4.27
N ALA A 266 -25.92 -12.50 -4.38
CA ALA A 266 -26.62 -12.72 -5.65
C ALA A 266 -27.20 -11.43 -6.24
N GLY A 267 -27.70 -10.53 -5.39
CA GLY A 267 -28.17 -9.20 -5.81
C GLY A 267 -27.08 -8.33 -6.46
N GLN A 268 -25.81 -8.53 -6.08
CA GLN A 268 -24.66 -7.81 -6.66
C GLN A 268 -24.32 -8.31 -8.08
N PHE A 269 -24.63 -9.57 -8.39
CA PHE A 269 -24.41 -10.17 -9.72
C PHE A 269 -25.50 -9.81 -10.73
N THR A 270 -26.75 -9.63 -10.29
CA THR A 270 -27.90 -9.36 -11.16
C THR A 270 -28.08 -7.89 -11.53
N THR A 271 -27.53 -6.99 -10.70
CA THR A 271 -27.62 -5.54 -10.88
C THR A 271 -26.28 -4.93 -10.56
N PRO A 272 -25.34 -4.85 -11.51
CA PRO A 272 -24.16 -4.02 -11.30
C PRO A 272 -24.67 -2.60 -11.07
N MET A 273 -24.37 -2.02 -9.91
CA MET A 273 -24.68 -0.63 -9.53
C MET A 273 -23.84 0.38 -10.34
N LEU A 274 -23.60 0.10 -11.63
CA LEU A 274 -22.91 0.96 -12.58
C LEU A 274 -23.60 0.80 -13.94
N ARG A 275 -24.74 1.49 -14.13
CA ARG A 275 -25.24 1.80 -15.48
C ARG A 275 -24.52 3.04 -16.00
N GLN A 276 -24.00 2.90 -17.21
CA GLN A 276 -23.34 3.92 -18.02
C GLN A 276 -24.13 5.24 -18.01
N GLY A 277 -23.49 6.32 -17.55
CA GLY A 277 -24.09 7.66 -17.53
C GLY A 277 -23.54 8.52 -16.40
N ASN A 278 -23.82 8.18 -15.15
CA ASN A 278 -23.46 8.99 -13.99
C ASN A 278 -22.87 8.10 -12.88
N SER A 279 -21.54 8.08 -12.71
CA SER A 279 -21.00 7.72 -11.40
C SER A 279 -21.28 8.91 -10.48
N GLY A 280 -21.94 8.68 -9.34
CA GLY A 280 -22.33 9.75 -8.42
C GLY A 280 -21.17 10.61 -7.92
N LEU A 281 -19.92 10.11 -7.98
CA LEU A 281 -18.71 10.89 -7.71
C LEU A 281 -18.48 12.02 -8.72
N ALA A 282 -18.79 11.81 -10.01
CA ALA A 282 -18.56 12.80 -11.05
C ALA A 282 -19.57 13.97 -11.03
N GLU A 283 -20.76 13.75 -10.47
CA GLU A 283 -21.79 14.78 -10.25
C GLU A 283 -21.60 15.51 -8.91
N LEU A 284 -21.10 14.83 -7.86
CA LEU A 284 -20.74 15.46 -6.57
C LEU A 284 -19.59 16.46 -6.69
N VAL A 285 -18.59 16.15 -7.52
CA VAL A 285 -17.45 17.05 -7.81
C VAL A 285 -17.89 18.30 -8.58
N ARG A 286 -19.05 18.28 -9.23
CA ARG A 286 -19.48 19.38 -10.10
C ARG A 286 -20.37 20.43 -9.42
N GLY A 287 -20.87 20.16 -8.21
CA GLY A 287 -21.80 21.04 -7.51
C GLY A 287 -21.55 21.27 -6.00
N SER A 288 -20.59 20.59 -5.36
CA SER A 288 -20.50 20.59 -3.89
C SER A 288 -19.56 21.65 -3.31
N ASN A 289 -20.12 22.54 -2.50
CA ASN A 289 -19.38 23.42 -1.58
C ASN A 289 -19.00 22.68 -0.27
N GLU A 290 -19.29 21.39 -0.16
CA GLU A 290 -19.06 20.52 1.00
C GLU A 290 -17.73 19.75 0.90
N LEU A 291 -17.24 19.53 -0.33
CA LEU A 291 -15.81 19.47 -0.65
C LEU A 291 -15.05 20.75 -0.22
N LYS A 292 -15.77 21.80 0.21
CA LYS A 292 -15.22 23.00 0.88
C LYS A 292 -15.63 23.14 2.36
N ALA A 293 -16.48 22.27 2.90
CA ALA A 293 -16.83 22.15 4.32
C ALA A 293 -16.21 20.89 4.99
N LEU A 294 -15.38 20.15 4.23
CA LEU A 294 -14.12 19.56 4.70
C LEU A 294 -13.25 20.57 5.49
N ALA A 295 -13.59 21.86 5.47
CA ALA A 295 -13.25 22.88 6.46
C ALA A 295 -14.21 22.87 7.69
N ALA A 296 -13.62 22.69 8.89
CA ALA A 296 -14.13 22.85 10.28
C ALA A 296 -14.62 21.57 11.02
N LEU A 297 -13.90 20.43 11.10
CA LEU A 297 -12.64 20.12 11.86
C LEU A 297 -12.76 20.25 13.40
N SER A 298 -12.07 19.41 14.21
CA SER A 298 -12.56 18.36 15.15
C SER A 298 -11.68 18.15 16.43
N GLU A 299 -11.86 18.81 17.59
CA GLU A 299 -12.75 18.46 18.75
C GLU A 299 -13.16 19.70 19.62
N SER A 300 -14.35 20.23 19.36
CA SER A 300 -15.09 21.27 20.08
C SER A 300 -16.58 20.85 20.04
N GLU A 301 -17.46 21.43 20.86
CA GLU A 301 -18.89 21.09 20.91
C GLU A 301 -19.60 21.23 19.54
N SER A 302 -19.01 21.98 18.61
CA SER A 302 -19.40 22.06 17.20
C SER A 302 -19.19 20.77 16.40
N ILE A 303 -18.20 19.92 16.73
CA ILE A 303 -17.79 18.74 15.96
C ILE A 303 -18.58 17.50 16.30
N LYS A 304 -18.93 17.30 17.57
CA LYS A 304 -19.93 16.28 17.94
C LYS A 304 -21.25 16.56 17.21
N ASN A 305 -21.64 17.82 17.09
CA ASN A 305 -22.83 18.24 16.34
C ASN A 305 -22.67 18.09 14.81
N ALA A 306 -21.47 18.31 14.26
CA ALA A 306 -21.18 18.11 12.84
C ALA A 306 -21.13 16.62 12.46
N ILE A 307 -20.50 15.76 13.28
CA ILE A 307 -20.47 14.29 13.08
C ILE A 307 -21.88 13.70 13.16
N VAL A 308 -22.70 14.17 14.11
CA VAL A 308 -24.10 13.75 14.22
C VAL A 308 -24.89 14.17 12.98
N LYS A 309 -24.68 15.39 12.45
CA LYS A 309 -25.32 15.85 11.20
C LYS A 309 -24.81 15.10 9.96
N LEU A 310 -23.51 14.85 9.85
CA LEU A 310 -22.88 14.05 8.78
C LEU A 310 -23.39 12.62 8.76
N ARG A 311 -23.49 11.96 9.92
CA ARG A 311 -24.08 10.63 10.03
C ARG A 311 -25.56 10.66 9.67
N LEU A 312 -26.33 11.64 10.16
CA LEU A 312 -27.74 11.81 9.78
C LEU A 312 -27.92 12.04 8.27
N GLU A 313 -27.01 12.77 7.64
CA GLU A 313 -27.07 13.07 6.21
C GLU A 313 -26.62 11.87 5.37
N ILE A 314 -25.58 11.15 5.78
CA ILE A 314 -25.19 9.86 5.19
C ILE A 314 -26.32 8.85 5.34
N ASP A 315 -27.00 8.80 6.48
CA ASP A 315 -28.13 7.90 6.73
C ASP A 315 -29.37 8.28 5.91
N THR A 316 -29.54 9.56 5.54
CA THR A 316 -30.71 10.05 4.77
C THR A 316 -30.49 10.15 3.26
N SER A 317 -29.24 10.27 2.81
CA SER A 317 -28.88 10.46 1.39
C SER A 317 -28.06 9.29 0.80
N SER A 318 -27.69 8.29 1.61
CA SER A 318 -27.17 7.02 1.10
C SER A 318 -28.32 6.15 0.61
N LEU A 319 -28.14 5.59 -0.59
CA LEU A 319 -29.19 4.86 -1.28
C LEU A 319 -29.39 3.45 -0.71
N ASN A 320 -28.42 2.94 0.05
CA ASN A 320 -28.50 1.68 0.77
C ASN A 320 -27.52 1.61 1.95
N GLU A 321 -27.75 0.62 2.82
CA GLU A 321 -26.98 0.38 4.04
C GLU A 321 -25.49 0.10 3.80
N GLN A 322 -25.13 -0.47 2.64
CA GLN A 322 -23.73 -0.79 2.30
C GLN A 322 -22.95 0.48 1.93
N GLN A 323 -23.56 1.43 1.21
CA GLN A 323 -22.98 2.75 0.97
C GLN A 323 -22.82 3.55 2.26
N THR A 324 -23.82 3.53 3.13
CA THR A 324 -23.74 4.14 4.46
C THR A 324 -22.54 3.60 5.23
N ARG A 325 -22.38 2.27 5.26
CA ARG A 325 -21.27 1.60 5.96
C ARG A 325 -19.90 1.89 5.34
N ALA A 326 -19.77 1.88 4.01
CA ALA A 326 -18.50 2.16 3.34
C ALA A 326 -18.07 3.64 3.50
N LYS A 327 -19.03 4.58 3.42
CA LYS A 327 -18.78 6.00 3.70
C LYS A 327 -18.42 6.24 5.16
N HIS A 328 -19.12 5.59 6.09
CA HIS A 328 -18.74 5.60 7.50
C HIS A 328 -17.36 5.00 7.72
N ALA A 329 -17.02 3.87 7.10
CA ALA A 329 -15.71 3.24 7.22
C ALA A 329 -14.60 4.15 6.68
N PHE A 330 -14.75 4.70 5.48
CA PHE A 330 -13.78 5.63 4.90
C PHE A 330 -13.60 6.89 5.76
N ILE A 331 -14.69 7.52 6.22
CA ILE A 331 -14.63 8.69 7.10
C ILE A 331 -13.98 8.33 8.44
N ASN A 332 -14.35 7.20 9.04
CA ASN A 332 -13.74 6.74 10.29
C ASN A 332 -12.26 6.40 10.11
N THR A 333 -11.84 5.82 8.98
CA THR A 333 -10.44 5.50 8.67
C THR A 333 -9.63 6.77 8.43
N LEU A 334 -10.18 7.75 7.70
CA LEU A 334 -9.55 9.05 7.49
C LEU A 334 -9.42 9.81 8.82
N LEU A 335 -10.47 9.83 9.63
CA LEU A 335 -10.47 10.46 10.96
C LEU A 335 -9.61 9.69 11.98
N ALA A 336 -9.45 8.38 11.84
CA ALA A 336 -8.52 7.59 12.66
C ALA A 336 -7.06 7.88 12.30
N PHE A 337 -6.78 8.12 11.01
CA PHE A 337 -5.46 8.53 10.53
C PHE A 337 -5.02 9.87 11.12
N TYR A 338 -5.93 10.84 11.17
CA TYR A 338 -5.68 12.17 11.73
C TYR A 338 -5.87 12.28 13.24
N ARG A 339 -6.22 11.19 13.93
CA ARG A 339 -6.47 11.19 15.39
C ARG A 339 -5.21 11.03 16.24
N VAL A 340 -4.05 10.84 15.61
CA VAL A 340 -2.81 10.53 16.33
C VAL A 340 -2.02 11.79 16.71
N GLU A 341 -2.31 12.95 16.11
CA GLU A 341 -1.72 14.21 16.51
C GLU A 341 -2.81 15.23 16.81
N PHE A 342 -2.71 15.89 17.97
CA PHE A 342 -3.39 17.16 18.22
C PHE A 342 -2.81 18.21 17.25
N ILE A 343 -3.25 18.16 16.00
CA ILE A 343 -2.91 19.14 14.97
C ILE A 343 -3.93 20.27 15.07
N GLU A 344 -3.44 21.52 15.21
CA GLU A 344 -4.30 22.70 15.06
C GLU A 344 -5.09 22.62 13.73
N ASP A 345 -6.40 22.93 13.75
CA ASP A 345 -7.32 22.79 12.61
C ASP A 345 -6.76 23.33 11.27
N ASN A 346 -5.91 24.36 11.31
CA ASN A 346 -5.28 24.98 10.15
C ASN A 346 -4.25 24.09 9.43
N LYS A 347 -3.44 23.32 10.16
CA LYS A 347 -2.42 22.43 9.59
C LYS A 347 -3.07 21.16 9.02
N LEU A 348 -4.07 20.62 9.73
CA LEU A 348 -4.90 19.50 9.28
C LEU A 348 -5.60 19.83 7.95
N GLN A 349 -6.18 21.03 7.84
CA GLN A 349 -6.78 21.51 6.60
C GLN A 349 -5.79 21.61 5.44
N ALA A 350 -4.54 22.02 5.70
CA ALA A 350 -3.49 22.12 4.67
C ALA A 350 -3.08 20.75 4.14
N GLY A 351 -2.86 19.76 5.03
CA GLY A 351 -2.56 18.38 4.66
C GLY A 351 -3.69 17.74 3.84
N VAL A 352 -4.93 17.82 4.33
CA VAL A 352 -6.11 17.29 3.61
C VAL A 352 -6.29 17.93 2.23
N ASN A 353 -6.09 19.25 2.10
CA ASN A 353 -6.17 19.92 0.79
C ASN A 353 -5.03 19.53 -0.15
N TYR A 354 -3.82 19.34 0.38
CA TYR A 354 -2.67 18.85 -0.37
C TYR A 354 -2.95 17.48 -0.99
N LEU A 355 -3.48 16.57 -0.18
CA LEU A 355 -3.94 15.24 -0.55
C LEU A 355 -5.02 15.31 -1.65
N LEU A 356 -6.13 15.99 -1.38
CA LEU A 356 -7.28 16.07 -2.30
C LEU A 356 -6.95 16.71 -3.66
N ALA A 357 -5.98 17.62 -3.72
CA ALA A 357 -5.59 18.28 -4.96
C ALA A 357 -4.79 17.38 -5.92
N ARG A 358 -4.24 16.26 -5.42
CA ARG A 358 -3.27 15.42 -6.15
C ARG A 358 -3.76 13.99 -6.41
N TYR A 359 -4.91 13.58 -5.87
CA TYR A 359 -5.39 12.19 -5.96
C TYR A 359 -6.39 11.87 -7.07
N HIS A 360 -6.17 10.70 -7.69
CA HIS A 360 -7.03 10.20 -8.75
C HIS A 360 -8.26 9.51 -8.18
N GLN A 361 -9.45 10.04 -8.48
CA GLN A 361 -10.72 9.63 -7.86
C GLN A 361 -11.17 8.19 -8.16
N SER A 362 -10.56 7.50 -9.12
CA SER A 362 -10.92 6.12 -9.48
C SER A 362 -10.49 5.07 -8.44
N ASN A 363 -9.55 5.40 -7.55
CA ASN A 363 -8.89 4.41 -6.69
C ASN A 363 -9.47 4.33 -5.27
N TYR A 364 -10.34 5.26 -4.86
CA TYR A 364 -10.87 5.36 -3.49
C TYR A 364 -11.56 4.09 -2.98
N SER A 365 -12.38 3.44 -3.81
CA SER A 365 -13.09 2.23 -3.41
C SER A 365 -12.16 1.04 -3.18
N LEU A 366 -11.06 0.95 -3.94
CA LEU A 366 -10.06 -0.10 -3.77
C LEU A 366 -9.15 0.18 -2.57
N ILE A 367 -8.78 1.44 -2.33
CA ILE A 367 -8.01 1.84 -1.15
C ILE A 367 -8.83 1.58 0.12
N ALA A 368 -10.10 1.99 0.16
CA ALA A 368 -10.97 1.73 1.31
C ALA A 368 -11.17 0.22 1.56
N ALA A 369 -11.31 -0.56 0.47
CA ALA A 369 -11.36 -2.02 0.54
C ALA A 369 -10.06 -2.63 1.10
N ALA A 370 -8.90 -2.19 0.61
CA ALA A 370 -7.61 -2.65 1.05
C ALA A 370 -7.37 -2.33 2.53
N LEU A 371 -7.65 -1.09 2.97
CA LEU A 371 -7.52 -0.69 4.37
C LEU A 371 -8.47 -1.47 5.28
N TYR A 372 -9.71 -1.70 4.85
CA TYR A 372 -10.64 -2.57 5.58
C TYR A 372 -10.10 -4.00 5.72
N LEU A 373 -9.53 -4.56 4.65
CA LEU A 373 -8.94 -5.90 4.67
C LEU A 373 -7.71 -5.98 5.57
N ALA A 374 -6.81 -5.00 5.51
CA ALA A 374 -5.65 -4.90 6.39
C ALA A 374 -6.07 -4.88 7.87
N ASN A 375 -7.05 -4.02 8.23
CA ASN A 375 -7.60 -3.95 9.59
C ASN A 375 -8.33 -5.23 10.05
N ASN A 376 -8.52 -6.21 9.18
CA ASN A 376 -9.12 -7.51 9.51
C ASN A 376 -8.12 -8.67 9.31
N ASP A 377 -6.82 -8.42 9.44
CA ASP A 377 -5.70 -9.37 9.31
C ASP A 377 -5.60 -10.00 7.91
N ASN A 378 -5.88 -9.21 6.87
CA ASN A 378 -5.77 -9.63 5.46
C ASN A 378 -4.86 -8.70 4.65
N GLY A 379 -3.71 -8.32 5.22
CA GLY A 379 -2.72 -7.42 4.60
C GLY A 379 -2.26 -7.87 3.20
N HIS A 380 -2.03 -9.17 2.97
CA HIS A 380 -1.58 -9.66 1.66
C HIS A 380 -2.62 -9.41 0.56
N ILE A 381 -3.91 -9.64 0.87
CA ILE A 381 -5.01 -9.40 -0.07
C ILE A 381 -5.19 -7.90 -0.31
N ALA A 382 -5.07 -7.11 0.75
CA ALA A 382 -5.10 -5.66 0.67
C ALA A 382 -4.01 -5.12 -0.28
N PHE A 383 -2.77 -5.60 -0.15
CA PHE A 383 -1.66 -5.17 -1.01
C PHE A 383 -1.91 -5.52 -2.48
N GLN A 384 -2.30 -6.76 -2.76
CA GLN A 384 -2.54 -7.21 -4.13
C GLN A 384 -3.63 -6.39 -4.84
N LEU A 385 -4.67 -5.94 -4.11
CA LEU A 385 -5.73 -5.09 -4.68
C LEU A 385 -5.20 -3.77 -5.20
N LEU A 386 -4.10 -3.28 -4.63
CA LEU A 386 -3.50 -1.98 -4.93
C LEU A 386 -2.26 -2.08 -5.84
N GLU A 387 -1.60 -3.23 -5.90
CA GLU A 387 -0.29 -3.43 -6.56
C GLU A 387 -0.26 -2.95 -8.02
N LYS A 388 -1.33 -3.21 -8.79
CA LYS A 388 -1.38 -2.97 -10.25
C LYS A 388 -2.12 -1.69 -10.64
N LEU A 389 -2.45 -0.81 -9.70
CA LEU A 389 -3.15 0.44 -9.99
C LEU A 389 -2.19 1.51 -10.53
N GLU A 390 -2.70 2.41 -11.38
CA GLU A 390 -1.94 3.57 -11.89
C GLU A 390 -1.41 4.41 -10.70
N GLN A 391 -0.10 4.69 -10.70
CA GLN A 391 0.62 5.13 -9.51
C GLN A 391 0.50 6.63 -9.27
N ASP A 392 -0.30 7.01 -8.27
CA ASP A 392 -0.13 8.28 -7.56
C ASP A 392 0.67 8.06 -6.26
N HIS A 393 1.17 9.16 -5.68
CA HIS A 393 2.06 9.11 -4.52
C HIS A 393 1.35 8.61 -3.24
N PHE A 394 0.04 8.79 -3.09
CA PHE A 394 -0.68 8.26 -1.94
C PHE A 394 -0.96 6.79 -2.03
N LEU A 395 -1.33 6.31 -3.21
CA LEU A 395 -1.40 4.88 -3.43
C LEU A 395 -0.04 4.23 -3.11
N THR A 396 1.06 4.87 -3.51
CA THR A 396 2.42 4.41 -3.18
C THR A 396 2.68 4.44 -1.67
N PHE A 397 2.23 5.47 -0.96
CA PHE A 397 2.29 5.55 0.51
C PHE A 397 1.47 4.44 1.19
N ILE A 398 0.22 4.23 0.79
CA ILE A 398 -0.64 3.16 1.31
C ILE A 398 -0.02 1.78 1.04
N GLN A 399 0.59 1.57 -0.12
CA GLN A 399 1.36 0.34 -0.39
C GLN A 399 2.52 0.16 0.60
N GLY A 400 3.21 1.25 0.95
CA GLY A 400 4.24 1.23 1.99
C GLY A 400 3.69 0.82 3.36
N LEU A 401 2.56 1.39 3.79
CA LEU A 401 1.90 1.00 5.06
C LEU A 401 1.47 -0.46 5.05
N LEU A 402 0.95 -0.96 3.93
CA LEU A 402 0.59 -2.37 3.80
C LEU A 402 1.81 -3.29 3.87
N HIS A 403 2.99 -2.82 3.46
CA HIS A 403 4.23 -3.57 3.67
C HIS A 403 4.66 -3.58 5.14
N ILE A 404 4.45 -2.50 5.91
CA ILE A 404 4.66 -2.52 7.37
C ILE A 404 3.76 -3.57 8.03
N GLU A 405 2.47 -3.59 7.68
CA GLU A 405 1.50 -4.59 8.18
C GLU A 405 1.86 -6.05 7.82
N LEU A 406 2.76 -6.23 6.85
CA LEU A 406 3.25 -7.53 6.39
C LEU A 406 4.65 -7.86 6.91
N ASP A 407 5.22 -7.02 7.80
CA ASP A 407 6.61 -7.11 8.28
C ASP A 407 7.65 -7.09 7.13
N GLU A 408 7.35 -6.34 6.06
CA GLU A 408 8.21 -6.16 4.89
C GLU A 408 8.85 -4.75 4.89
N ASN A 409 9.49 -4.35 5.99
CA ASN A 409 10.06 -3.01 6.21
C ASN A 409 10.97 -2.51 5.06
N ASP A 410 11.83 -3.37 4.51
CA ASP A 410 12.70 -3.02 3.37
C ASP A 410 11.91 -2.60 2.11
N ARG A 411 10.72 -3.19 1.91
CA ARG A 411 9.83 -2.80 0.81
C ARG A 411 9.05 -1.54 1.18
N ALA A 412 8.55 -1.45 2.40
CA ALA A 412 7.90 -0.25 2.92
C ALA A 412 8.79 0.99 2.75
N LEU A 413 10.05 0.91 3.20
CA LEU A 413 11.05 1.96 3.07
C LEU A 413 11.22 2.42 1.61
N LYS A 414 11.25 1.51 0.63
CA LYS A 414 11.36 1.86 -0.80
C LYS A 414 10.13 2.63 -1.30
N HIS A 415 8.94 2.25 -0.85
CA HIS A 415 7.71 2.96 -1.19
C HIS A 415 7.72 4.37 -0.61
N PHE A 416 8.03 4.51 0.67
CA PHE A 416 8.08 5.83 1.32
C PHE A 416 9.20 6.71 0.76
N GLU A 417 10.37 6.15 0.49
CA GLU A 417 11.50 6.86 -0.13
C GLU A 417 11.13 7.39 -1.52
N LYS A 418 10.40 6.59 -2.31
CA LYS A 418 9.95 6.98 -3.63
C LYS A 418 9.01 8.18 -3.56
N VAL A 419 8.06 8.18 -2.63
CA VAL A 419 7.15 9.31 -2.42
C VAL A 419 7.91 10.53 -1.92
N PHE A 420 8.75 10.37 -0.89
CA PHE A 420 9.51 11.46 -0.28
C PHE A 420 10.43 12.18 -1.28
N LYS A 421 11.04 11.45 -2.23
CA LYS A 421 11.86 12.03 -3.30
C LYS A 421 11.12 13.00 -4.22
N HIS A 422 9.81 12.83 -4.38
CA HIS A 422 8.98 13.63 -5.28
C HIS A 422 8.10 14.62 -4.54
N GLU A 423 7.67 14.26 -3.34
CA GLU A 423 6.74 14.99 -2.48
C GLU A 423 7.26 14.99 -1.03
N PRO A 424 8.38 15.67 -0.74
CA PRO A 424 8.90 15.79 0.62
C PRO A 424 7.92 16.53 1.54
N GLU A 425 6.98 17.28 0.97
CA GLU A 425 5.93 17.95 1.71
C GLU A 425 4.77 17.05 2.17
N PHE A 426 4.73 15.80 1.71
CA PHE A 426 3.76 14.83 2.20
C PHE A 426 4.22 14.30 3.56
N GLU A 427 3.78 15.02 4.60
CA GLU A 427 4.15 14.85 6.00
C GLU A 427 4.03 13.41 6.52
N ASP A 428 2.87 12.76 6.37
CA ASP A 428 2.69 11.37 6.84
C ASP A 428 3.72 10.44 6.18
N ASN A 429 3.91 10.56 4.87
CA ASN A 429 4.91 9.77 4.18
C ASN A 429 6.33 10.11 4.65
N ALA A 430 6.64 11.38 4.89
CA ALA A 430 7.95 11.79 5.39
C ALA A 430 8.22 11.19 6.78
N TYR A 431 7.24 11.19 7.68
CA TYR A 431 7.33 10.55 8.98
C TYR A 431 7.64 9.05 8.84
N PHE A 432 6.82 8.30 8.09
CA PHE A 432 7.04 6.86 7.90
C PHE A 432 8.33 6.56 7.14
N TYR A 433 8.74 7.40 6.19
CA TYR A 433 10.04 7.27 5.53
C TYR A 433 11.18 7.35 6.54
N PHE A 434 11.19 8.37 7.40
CA PHE A 434 12.26 8.56 8.37
C PHE A 434 12.22 7.52 9.49
N LEU A 435 11.04 7.09 9.93
CA LEU A 435 10.87 6.03 10.91
C LEU A 435 11.43 4.69 10.39
N GLU A 436 11.07 4.29 9.18
CA GLU A 436 11.64 3.08 8.56
C GLU A 436 13.14 3.23 8.28
N LEU A 437 13.60 4.44 7.93
CA LEU A 437 15.03 4.69 7.71
C LEU A 437 15.83 4.56 9.02
N LEU A 438 15.28 5.03 10.16
CA LEU A 438 15.89 4.95 11.49
C LEU A 438 16.24 3.52 11.89
N TYR A 439 15.32 2.59 11.67
CA TYR A 439 15.50 1.17 12.04
C TYR A 439 16.17 0.33 10.94
N SER A 440 16.52 0.94 9.81
CA SER A 440 17.23 0.27 8.72
C SER A 440 18.75 0.35 8.88
N PRO A 441 19.52 -0.52 8.20
CA PRO A 441 20.99 -0.39 8.09
C PRO A 441 21.47 0.91 7.43
N ARG A 442 20.56 1.71 6.87
CA ARG A 442 20.83 2.99 6.20
C ARG A 442 20.62 4.19 7.12
N ASN A 443 20.41 4.02 8.42
CA ASN A 443 20.04 5.11 9.33
C ASN A 443 21.03 6.29 9.40
N GLU A 444 22.31 6.10 9.08
CA GLU A 444 23.28 7.20 8.94
C GLU A 444 22.89 8.23 7.87
N GLU A 445 22.04 7.85 6.91
CA GLU A 445 21.46 8.75 5.92
C GLU A 445 20.58 9.84 6.56
N LEU A 446 20.05 9.65 7.78
CA LEU A 446 19.27 10.68 8.47
C LEU A 446 20.05 11.98 8.64
N ARG A 447 21.36 11.90 8.87
CA ARG A 447 22.24 13.06 9.08
C ARG A 447 22.14 14.10 7.96
N GLN A 448 21.90 13.66 6.71
CA GLN A 448 21.83 14.57 5.55
C GLN A 448 20.54 15.41 5.52
N TYR A 449 19.50 14.98 6.23
CA TYR A 449 18.16 15.61 6.20
C TYR A 449 17.90 16.55 7.36
N GLN A 450 18.69 16.46 8.44
CA GLN A 450 18.50 17.23 9.68
C GLN A 450 18.31 18.74 9.42
N THR A 451 19.21 19.37 8.66
CA THR A 451 19.15 20.81 8.38
C THR A 451 18.06 21.19 7.38
N THR A 452 17.74 20.29 6.45
CA THR A 452 16.75 20.56 5.40
C THR A 452 15.34 20.55 5.97
N LEU A 453 15.06 19.66 6.93
CA LEU A 453 13.73 19.52 7.51
C LEU A 453 13.33 20.72 8.38
N GLN A 454 14.30 21.32 9.08
CA GLN A 454 14.08 22.56 9.83
C GLN A 454 13.58 23.73 8.96
N SER A 455 13.77 23.66 7.64
CA SER A 455 13.31 24.68 6.69
C SER A 455 11.88 24.48 6.17
N TYR A 456 11.24 23.34 6.46
CA TYR A 456 9.86 23.06 6.03
C TYR A 456 8.85 23.43 7.12
N PRO A 457 8.06 24.50 6.95
CA PRO A 457 7.22 25.06 8.02
C PRO A 457 5.95 24.24 8.34
N TYR A 458 5.69 23.17 7.59
CA TYR A 458 4.45 22.39 7.66
C TYR A 458 4.64 20.98 8.26
N LEU A 459 5.86 20.54 8.56
CA LEU A 459 6.09 19.22 9.16
C LEU A 459 5.80 19.24 10.67
N SER A 460 5.14 18.21 11.19
CA SER A 460 4.89 17.99 12.61
C SER A 460 6.19 17.84 13.35
N THR A 461 6.12 18.08 14.65
CA THR A 461 7.23 17.82 15.57
C THR A 461 7.50 16.33 15.76
N SER A 462 6.65 15.43 15.24
CA SER A 462 6.86 13.99 15.37
C SER A 462 8.10 13.50 14.62
N ILE A 463 8.45 14.16 13.51
CA ILE A 463 9.73 13.91 12.83
C ILE A 463 10.91 14.32 13.71
N ASP A 464 10.78 15.38 14.54
CA ASP A 464 11.85 15.78 15.45
C ASP A 464 12.17 14.65 16.46
N PHE A 465 11.19 13.81 16.83
CA PHE A 465 11.44 12.64 17.69
C PHE A 465 12.17 11.50 16.98
N VAL A 466 11.98 11.33 15.66
CA VAL A 466 12.79 10.36 14.90
C VAL A 466 14.27 10.75 14.94
N PHE A 467 14.59 12.04 14.80
CA PHE A 467 15.95 12.55 14.95
C PHE A 467 16.45 12.48 16.39
N ALA A 468 15.61 12.81 17.37
CA ALA A 468 15.97 12.67 18.78
C ALA A 468 16.33 11.22 19.11
N ASN A 469 15.52 10.25 18.67
CA ASN A 469 15.78 8.83 18.85
C ASN A 469 17.07 8.40 18.13
N TRP A 470 17.30 8.87 16.91
CA TRP A 470 18.56 8.63 16.19
C TRP A 470 19.77 9.13 17.00
N PHE A 471 19.72 10.37 17.51
CA PHE A 471 20.79 10.90 18.36
C PHE A 471 20.95 10.10 19.65
N MET A 472 19.86 9.67 20.29
CA MET A 472 19.90 8.80 21.46
C MET A 472 20.59 7.46 21.15
N MET A 473 20.29 6.83 20.01
CA MET A 473 20.95 5.59 19.56
C MET A 473 22.48 5.76 19.43
N GLN A 474 22.93 6.95 19.03
CA GLN A 474 24.35 7.31 18.95
C GLN A 474 24.95 7.74 20.30
N GLY A 475 24.12 7.90 21.33
CA GLY A 475 24.51 8.49 22.61
C GLY A 475 24.76 10.01 22.53
N ASP A 476 24.29 10.69 21.50
CA ASP A 476 24.51 12.12 21.28
C ASP A 476 23.40 12.98 21.91
N PHE A 477 23.31 12.91 23.24
CA PHE A 477 22.26 13.62 24.00
C PHE A 477 22.33 15.14 23.86
N GLU A 478 23.49 15.70 23.54
CA GLU A 478 23.64 17.14 23.37
C GLU A 478 22.83 17.64 22.18
N HIS A 479 22.87 16.90 21.05
CA HIS A 479 22.03 17.24 19.91
C HIS A 479 20.54 17.00 20.19
N VAL A 480 20.18 15.99 21.00
CA VAL A 480 18.79 15.81 21.49
C VAL A 480 18.34 17.07 22.24
N PHE A 481 19.14 17.54 23.20
CA PHE A 481 18.77 18.72 24.00
C PHE A 481 18.65 19.99 23.14
N THR A 482 19.57 20.18 22.19
CA THR A 482 19.52 21.32 21.27
C THR A 482 18.27 21.26 20.40
N LEU A 483 18.00 20.11 19.77
CA LEU A 483 16.83 19.92 18.91
C LEU A 483 15.53 20.20 19.66
N LEU A 484 15.35 19.59 20.84
CA LEU A 484 14.12 19.73 21.61
C LEU A 484 13.94 21.16 22.16
N SER A 485 15.02 21.83 22.57
CA SER A 485 14.97 23.21 23.07
C SER A 485 14.65 24.21 21.95
N GLU A 486 15.28 24.08 20.78
CA GLU A 486 15.04 24.96 19.63
C GLU A 486 13.62 24.82 19.06
N ARG A 487 13.05 23.62 19.16
CA ARG A 487 11.74 23.29 18.62
C ARG A 487 10.59 23.43 19.64
N GLN A 488 10.89 23.83 20.88
CA GLN A 488 9.92 23.98 21.97
C GLN A 488 8.63 24.70 21.55
N ALA A 489 8.75 25.85 20.87
CA ALA A 489 7.60 26.68 20.52
C ALA A 489 6.64 26.05 19.49
N ALA A 490 7.06 24.97 18.83
CA ALA A 490 6.25 24.23 17.85
C ALA A 490 5.69 22.92 18.39
N MET A 491 6.09 22.50 19.60
CA MET A 491 5.67 21.24 20.21
C MET A 491 4.29 21.35 20.85
N SER A 492 3.52 20.27 20.75
CA SER A 492 2.28 20.06 21.49
C SER A 492 2.40 18.81 22.35
N CYS A 493 1.59 18.73 23.40
CA CYS A 493 1.55 17.54 24.23
C CYS A 493 0.92 16.37 23.46
N ASN A 494 1.72 15.37 23.11
CA ASN A 494 1.27 14.12 22.51
C ASN A 494 2.08 12.93 23.06
N ASP A 495 1.63 11.71 22.76
CA ASP A 495 2.24 10.48 23.27
C ASP A 495 3.70 10.32 22.83
N ASP A 496 4.05 10.75 21.61
CA ASP A 496 5.42 10.67 21.09
C ASP A 496 6.36 11.61 21.85
N PHE A 497 5.94 12.85 22.07
CA PHE A 497 6.68 13.85 22.84
C PHE A 497 6.87 13.42 24.29
N ALA A 498 5.77 13.06 24.98
CA ALA A 498 5.81 12.67 26.37
C ALA A 498 6.69 11.41 26.56
N GLY A 499 6.53 10.41 25.70
CA GLY A 499 7.30 9.18 25.85
C GLY A 499 8.75 9.31 25.42
N ALA A 500 9.08 10.14 24.43
CA ALA A 500 10.48 10.47 24.11
C ALA A 500 11.16 11.17 25.30
N LEU A 501 10.48 12.09 25.98
CA LEU A 501 11.00 12.72 27.21
C LEU A 501 11.08 11.74 28.38
N ALA A 502 10.13 10.83 28.52
CA ALA A 502 10.18 9.78 29.54
C ALA A 502 11.41 8.87 29.34
N LEU A 503 11.68 8.46 28.09
CA LEU A 503 12.85 7.66 27.72
C LEU A 503 14.16 8.43 27.92
N LEU A 504 14.26 9.66 27.42
CA LEU A 504 15.45 10.51 27.59
C LEU A 504 15.81 10.69 29.07
N ASN A 505 14.80 10.92 29.91
CA ASN A 505 14.99 11.05 31.35
C ASN A 505 15.39 9.73 32.02
N VAL A 506 14.80 8.59 31.62
CA VAL A 506 15.16 7.29 32.23
C VAL A 506 16.59 6.91 31.90
N VAL A 507 17.05 7.11 30.66
CA VAL A 507 18.39 6.68 30.24
C VAL A 507 19.50 7.50 30.91
N LEU A 508 19.19 8.72 31.34
CA LEU A 508 20.08 9.63 32.05
C LEU A 508 19.85 9.65 33.57
N GLY A 509 18.98 8.78 34.11
CA GLY A 509 18.80 8.59 35.55
C GLY A 509 17.94 9.66 36.24
N ASN A 510 17.18 10.44 35.49
CA ASN A 510 16.26 11.46 36.01
C ASN A 510 14.87 10.85 36.23
N PHE A 511 14.77 9.91 37.17
CA PHE A 511 13.59 9.05 37.32
C PHE A 511 12.30 9.80 37.69
N GLU A 512 12.36 10.86 38.49
CA GLU A 512 11.18 11.66 38.85
C GLU A 512 10.59 12.36 37.63
N GLU A 513 11.44 12.96 36.78
CA GLU A 513 10.99 13.58 35.53
C GLU A 513 10.53 12.52 34.52
N SER A 514 11.19 11.36 34.46
CA SER A 514 10.73 10.21 33.66
C SER A 514 9.32 9.77 34.05
N GLU A 515 9.02 9.66 35.35
CA GLU A 515 7.69 9.31 35.87
C GLU A 515 6.65 10.40 35.59
N TYR A 516 7.02 11.67 35.68
CA TYR A 516 6.14 12.79 35.31
C TYR A 516 5.69 12.70 33.85
N TRP A 517 6.64 12.49 32.93
CA TRP A 517 6.35 12.37 31.50
C TRP A 517 5.61 11.07 31.17
N ALA A 518 5.99 9.97 31.81
CA ALA A 518 5.27 8.70 31.69
C ALA A 518 3.81 8.79 32.16
N GLY A 519 3.52 9.67 33.13
CA GLY A 519 2.16 9.94 33.60
C GLY A 519 1.25 10.61 32.56
N GLN A 520 1.81 11.15 31.48
CA GLN A 520 1.05 11.70 30.36
C GLN A 520 0.69 10.63 29.31
N LEU A 521 1.31 9.45 29.38
CA LEU A 521 1.10 8.37 28.43
C LEU A 521 -0.18 7.57 28.74
N PRO A 522 -0.82 6.97 27.73
CA PRO A 522 -1.91 6.03 27.97
C PRO A 522 -1.42 4.83 28.79
N ALA A 523 -2.28 4.28 29.63
CA ALA A 523 -1.95 3.14 30.50
C ALA A 523 -1.41 1.90 29.76
N ARG A 524 -1.68 1.78 28.45
CA ARG A 524 -1.22 0.69 27.57
C ARG A 524 0.03 1.01 26.77
N ASP A 525 0.71 2.12 27.04
CA ASP A 525 1.92 2.49 26.30
C ASP A 525 3.04 1.46 26.52
N TRP A 526 3.70 1.08 25.42
CA TRP A 526 4.72 0.04 25.39
C TRP A 526 6.02 0.46 26.10
N ARG A 527 6.25 1.76 26.30
CA ARG A 527 7.45 2.28 26.97
C ARG A 527 7.38 2.07 28.48
N LEU A 528 6.19 2.04 29.07
CA LEU A 528 6.00 1.96 30.53
C LEU A 528 6.72 0.77 31.19
N PRO A 529 6.62 -0.48 30.68
CA PRO A 529 7.37 -1.62 31.19
C PRO A 529 8.89 -1.41 31.20
N TRP A 530 9.43 -0.81 30.15
CA TRP A 530 10.86 -0.56 30.02
C TRP A 530 11.34 0.53 30.97
N LEU A 531 10.58 1.63 31.09
CA LEU A 531 10.88 2.73 32.01
C LEU A 531 10.96 2.20 33.46
N ALA A 532 9.95 1.43 33.87
CA ALA A 532 9.92 0.82 35.19
C ALA A 532 11.06 -0.19 35.38
N PHE A 533 11.32 -1.04 34.39
CA PHE A 533 12.38 -2.05 34.46
C PHE A 533 13.76 -1.42 34.62
N SER A 534 14.05 -0.40 33.82
CA SER A 534 15.33 0.34 33.85
C SER A 534 15.59 0.97 35.22
N LYS A 535 14.58 1.63 35.79
CA LYS A 535 14.64 2.19 37.15
C LYS A 535 14.92 1.11 38.19
N HIS A 536 14.13 0.03 38.19
CA HIS A 536 14.29 -1.06 39.15
C HIS A 536 15.64 -1.77 39.05
N ALA A 537 16.16 -1.95 37.83
CA ALA A 537 17.48 -2.53 37.59
C ALA A 537 18.59 -1.63 38.15
N TYR A 538 18.52 -0.33 37.89
CA TYR A 538 19.50 0.66 38.33
C TYR A 538 19.52 0.85 39.85
N GLU A 539 18.33 0.93 40.46
CA GLU A 539 18.16 1.04 41.91
C GLU A 539 18.50 -0.27 42.65
N LYS A 540 18.86 -1.34 41.92
CA LYS A 540 19.11 -2.69 42.46
C LYS A 540 17.91 -3.25 43.22
N ASN A 541 16.72 -2.95 42.73
CA ASN A 541 15.44 -3.30 43.35
C ASN A 541 14.54 -4.12 42.41
N LEU A 542 15.11 -4.95 41.53
CA LEU A 542 14.36 -5.85 40.64
C LEU A 542 13.34 -6.73 41.37
N THR A 543 13.52 -6.98 42.68
CA THR A 543 12.56 -7.71 43.52
C THR A 543 11.15 -7.10 43.56
N THR A 544 10.99 -5.79 43.34
CA THR A 544 9.67 -5.15 43.34
C THR A 544 9.05 -5.01 41.95
N TYR A 545 9.81 -5.25 40.88
CA TYR A 545 9.30 -5.15 39.51
C TYR A 545 8.10 -6.08 39.25
N PRO A 546 8.05 -7.34 39.73
CA PRO A 546 6.88 -8.19 39.52
C PRO A 546 5.60 -7.65 40.17
N GLN A 547 5.72 -6.91 41.28
CA GLN A 547 4.57 -6.24 41.91
C GLN A 547 4.09 -5.05 41.06
N TRP A 548 5.03 -4.28 40.50
CA TRP A 548 4.71 -3.24 39.52
C TRP A 548 4.03 -3.84 38.29
N TYR A 549 4.57 -4.92 37.73
CA TYR A 549 3.99 -5.63 36.58
C TYR A 549 2.57 -6.10 36.89
N GLN A 550 2.30 -6.63 38.09
CA GLN A 550 0.94 -7.05 38.47
C GLN A 550 -0.05 -5.89 38.53
N SER A 551 0.40 -4.67 38.81
CA SER A 551 -0.46 -3.47 38.76
C SER A 551 -0.72 -2.99 37.33
N TYR A 552 0.22 -3.23 36.43
CA TYR A 552 0.14 -2.89 35.00
C TYR A 552 -0.63 -3.94 34.17
N ALA A 553 -0.49 -5.23 34.51
CA ALA A 553 -1.04 -6.35 33.74
C ALA A 553 -2.55 -6.30 33.44
N PRO A 554 -3.44 -5.87 34.37
CA PRO A 554 -4.88 -5.78 34.09
C PRO A 554 -5.20 -4.85 32.92
N ASP A 555 -4.36 -3.85 32.67
CA ASP A 555 -4.54 -2.91 31.57
C ASP A 555 -4.19 -3.52 30.21
N ILE A 556 -3.50 -4.67 30.13
CA ILE A 556 -3.03 -5.30 28.88
C ILE A 556 -3.64 -6.68 28.58
N LEU A 557 -4.36 -7.33 29.51
CA LEU A 557 -4.81 -8.72 29.31
C LEU A 557 -5.98 -8.85 28.31
N GLY A 558 -5.63 -9.32 27.11
CA GLY A 558 -6.47 -9.66 25.94
C GLY A 558 -5.63 -10.40 24.88
N GLY A 559 -6.12 -10.54 23.64
CA GLY A 559 -5.38 -11.19 22.53
C GLY A 559 -4.08 -10.49 22.10
N ASP A 560 -3.86 -9.26 22.56
CA ASP A 560 -2.73 -8.38 22.24
C ASP A 560 -1.84 -8.14 23.48
N SER A 561 -1.36 -9.21 24.14
CA SER A 561 -0.43 -9.06 25.26
C SER A 561 0.91 -8.47 24.76
N LEU A 562 1.37 -7.35 25.33
CA LEU A 562 2.65 -6.72 24.95
C LEU A 562 3.82 -7.66 25.29
N PHE A 563 4.49 -8.17 24.25
CA PHE A 563 5.62 -9.08 24.36
C PHE A 563 6.71 -8.55 25.31
N GLU A 564 7.03 -7.26 25.22
CA GLU A 564 8.08 -6.61 25.99
C GLU A 564 7.81 -6.69 27.49
N ALA A 565 6.55 -6.48 27.91
CA ALA A 565 6.17 -6.58 29.31
C ALA A 565 6.33 -8.02 29.84
N LEU A 566 5.94 -9.01 29.04
CA LEU A 566 6.13 -10.43 29.36
C LEU A 566 7.62 -10.79 29.46
N PHE A 567 8.41 -10.36 28.46
CA PHE A 567 9.84 -10.60 28.39
C PHE A 567 10.59 -9.98 29.58
N LEU A 568 10.31 -8.73 29.91
CA LEU A 568 10.97 -8.03 31.02
C LEU A 568 10.61 -8.67 32.37
N ASN A 569 9.37 -9.14 32.54
CA ASN A 569 8.98 -9.83 33.75
C ASN A 569 9.61 -11.23 33.85
N ALA A 570 9.68 -11.99 32.75
CA ALA A 570 10.41 -13.25 32.68
C ALA A 570 11.90 -13.05 33.00
N THR A 571 12.52 -12.04 32.39
CA THR A 571 13.92 -11.66 32.60
C THR A 571 14.18 -11.27 34.05
N THR A 572 13.23 -10.57 34.69
CA THR A 572 13.30 -10.23 36.13
C THR A 572 13.34 -11.48 37.00
N TYR A 573 12.42 -12.43 36.79
CA TYR A 573 12.43 -13.69 37.55
C TYR A 573 13.71 -14.51 37.32
N LEU A 574 14.20 -14.56 36.07
CA LEU A 574 15.48 -15.19 35.75
C LEU A 574 16.66 -14.51 36.48
N ALA A 575 16.66 -13.17 36.54
CA ALA A 575 17.69 -12.41 37.28
C ALA A 575 17.64 -12.69 38.79
N LEU A 576 16.45 -12.92 39.34
CA LEU A 576 16.23 -13.33 40.73
C LEU A 576 16.52 -14.83 40.99
N GLY A 577 16.84 -15.61 39.96
CA GLY A 577 17.09 -17.05 40.05
C GLY A 577 15.84 -17.91 40.14
N ASP A 578 14.64 -17.36 39.91
CA ASP A 578 13.36 -18.06 40.00
C ASP A 578 12.85 -18.49 38.62
N LYS A 579 13.44 -19.57 38.10
CA LYS A 579 13.03 -20.14 36.82
C LYS A 579 11.58 -20.59 36.79
N GLN A 580 11.04 -21.02 37.93
CA GLN A 580 9.68 -21.54 38.03
C GLN A 580 8.66 -20.43 37.79
N GLN A 581 8.91 -19.23 38.31
CA GLN A 581 8.06 -18.06 38.08
C GLN A 581 8.26 -17.44 36.69
N ALA A 582 9.41 -17.63 36.04
CA ALA A 582 9.63 -17.18 34.67
C ALA A 582 8.84 -18.01 33.62
N MET A 583 8.65 -19.31 33.86
CA MET A 583 8.05 -20.26 32.90
C MET A 583 6.65 -19.87 32.38
N PRO A 584 5.69 -19.39 33.20
CA PRO A 584 4.37 -18.97 32.71
C PRO A 584 4.43 -17.77 31.76
N PHE A 585 5.41 -16.87 31.92
CA PHE A 585 5.58 -15.71 31.04
C PHE A 585 6.19 -16.15 29.71
N TYR A 586 7.21 -17.02 29.74
CA TYR A 586 7.76 -17.63 28.53
C TYR A 586 6.68 -18.30 27.67
N SER A 587 5.81 -19.13 28.27
CA SER A 587 4.72 -19.79 27.52
C SER A 587 3.67 -18.83 26.95
N GLN A 588 3.57 -17.61 27.49
CA GLN A 588 2.73 -16.54 26.93
C GLN A 588 3.47 -15.79 25.82
N MET A 589 4.77 -15.55 25.95
CA MET A 589 5.60 -14.89 24.93
C MET A 589 5.56 -15.64 23.59
N GLU A 590 5.61 -16.97 23.60
CA GLU A 590 5.48 -17.80 22.40
C GLU A 590 4.16 -17.63 21.63
N LYS A 591 3.14 -17.07 22.27
CA LYS A 591 1.79 -16.88 21.71
C LYS A 591 1.44 -15.41 21.53
N SER A 592 2.32 -14.50 21.94
CA SER A 592 2.11 -13.06 21.84
C SER A 592 2.65 -12.51 20.54
N LEU A 593 2.02 -11.47 20.02
CA LEU A 593 2.52 -10.64 18.93
C LEU A 593 3.08 -9.34 19.55
N SER A 594 4.13 -8.77 18.97
CA SER A 594 4.48 -7.37 19.22
C SER A 594 4.04 -6.54 18.02
N ARG A 595 3.53 -5.33 18.29
CA ARG A 595 3.26 -4.31 17.27
C ARG A 595 4.40 -3.29 17.16
N PHE A 596 5.41 -3.38 18.03
CA PHE A 596 6.39 -2.31 18.24
C PHE A 596 7.83 -2.80 18.08
N SER A 597 8.10 -4.06 18.42
CA SER A 597 9.38 -4.70 18.22
C SER A 597 9.37 -5.57 16.98
N GLN A 598 10.52 -5.62 16.30
CA GLN A 598 10.72 -6.47 15.12
C GLN A 598 10.56 -7.96 15.49
N GLU A 599 9.99 -8.76 14.58
CA GLU A 599 9.81 -10.21 14.78
C GLU A 599 11.13 -10.90 15.14
N ALA A 600 12.24 -10.46 14.53
CA ALA A 600 13.57 -10.98 14.83
C ALA A 600 14.01 -10.73 16.29
N LEU A 601 13.64 -9.60 16.91
CA LEU A 601 13.94 -9.31 18.31
C LEU A 601 13.12 -10.22 19.23
N LEU A 602 11.84 -10.44 18.89
CA LEU A 602 10.94 -11.34 19.59
C LEU A 602 11.50 -12.77 19.59
N ASP A 603 11.92 -13.26 18.43
CA ASP A 603 12.52 -14.58 18.25
C ASP A 603 13.78 -14.75 19.10
N LEU A 604 14.67 -13.75 19.10
CA LEU A 604 15.88 -13.78 19.93
C LEU A 604 15.55 -13.74 21.43
N ALA A 605 14.61 -12.89 21.85
CA ALA A 605 14.20 -12.82 23.24
C ALA A 605 13.50 -14.11 23.71
N ASN A 606 12.72 -14.76 22.84
CA ASN A 606 12.13 -16.07 23.08
C ASN A 606 13.21 -17.14 23.29
N VAL A 607 14.17 -17.27 22.36
CA VAL A 607 15.20 -18.31 22.45
C VAL A 607 16.14 -18.08 23.65
N VAL A 608 16.47 -16.83 23.97
CA VAL A 608 17.25 -16.46 25.17
C VAL A 608 16.51 -16.86 26.44
N THR A 609 15.20 -16.66 26.49
CA THR A 609 14.37 -17.03 27.65
C THR A 609 14.23 -18.55 27.75
N GLN A 610 13.94 -19.22 26.64
CA GLN A 610 13.80 -20.68 26.56
C GLN A 610 15.04 -21.40 27.11
N VAL A 611 16.23 -21.04 26.63
CA VAL A 611 17.49 -21.67 27.04
C VAL A 611 17.76 -21.53 28.54
N GLN A 612 17.25 -20.47 29.18
CA GLN A 612 17.43 -20.23 30.60
C GLN A 612 16.41 -20.97 31.47
N VAL A 613 15.16 -21.08 31.01
CA VAL A 613 14.08 -21.74 31.75
C VAL A 613 14.11 -23.26 31.58
N GLU A 614 14.38 -23.74 30.36
CA GLU A 614 14.42 -25.16 30.05
C GLU A 614 15.74 -25.83 30.48
N SER A 615 15.65 -27.12 30.81
CA SER A 615 16.82 -27.94 31.17
C SER A 615 17.41 -28.61 29.94
N LEU A 616 17.97 -27.80 29.02
CA LEU A 616 18.59 -28.29 27.79
C LEU A 616 19.99 -28.85 28.03
N SER A 617 20.34 -29.93 27.33
CA SER A 617 21.73 -30.38 27.20
C SER A 617 22.58 -29.36 26.43
N MET A 618 23.91 -29.44 26.54
CA MET A 618 24.81 -28.53 25.81
C MET A 618 24.62 -28.64 24.30
N ASP A 619 24.44 -29.85 23.75
CA ASP A 619 24.24 -30.06 22.31
C ASP A 619 22.89 -29.51 21.82
N GLU A 620 21.82 -29.62 22.61
CA GLU A 620 20.52 -29.03 22.30
C GLU A 620 20.59 -27.50 22.30
N ARG A 621 21.24 -26.93 23.33
CA ARG A 621 21.43 -25.48 23.43
C ARG A 621 22.19 -24.93 22.23
N VAL A 622 23.32 -25.53 21.86
CA VAL A 622 24.14 -25.07 20.74
C VAL A 622 23.35 -25.15 19.44
N ARG A 623 22.65 -26.26 19.20
CA ARG A 623 21.81 -26.41 17.99
C ARG A 623 20.73 -25.34 17.93
N LEU A 624 20.01 -25.11 19.02
CA LEU A 624 18.94 -24.12 19.09
C LEU A 624 19.49 -22.72 18.81
N LEU A 625 20.50 -22.27 19.55
CA LEU A 625 21.05 -20.92 19.38
C LEU A 625 21.68 -20.70 18.00
N SER A 626 22.32 -21.72 17.41
CA SER A 626 22.94 -21.60 16.08
C SER A 626 21.95 -21.27 14.96
N GLN A 627 20.67 -21.62 15.12
CA GLN A 627 19.62 -21.29 14.15
C GLN A 627 19.32 -19.79 14.09
N HIS A 628 19.63 -19.06 15.17
CA HIS A 628 19.35 -17.64 15.30
C HIS A 628 20.61 -16.75 15.21
N GLU A 629 21.79 -17.31 14.94
CA GLU A 629 23.05 -16.52 14.88
C GLU A 629 22.97 -15.41 13.83
N ASN A 630 22.46 -15.69 12.63
CA ASN A 630 22.36 -14.68 11.57
C ASN A 630 21.41 -13.55 11.95
N ALA A 631 20.29 -13.86 12.62
CA ALA A 631 19.36 -12.85 13.12
C ALA A 631 20.01 -11.98 14.19
N ALA A 632 20.76 -12.58 15.13
CA ALA A 632 21.53 -11.84 16.14
C ALA A 632 22.60 -10.93 15.53
N LEU A 633 23.24 -11.34 14.43
CA LEU A 633 24.27 -10.54 13.75
C LEU A 633 23.71 -9.38 12.93
N ALA A 634 22.49 -9.51 12.43
CA ALA A 634 21.83 -8.50 11.60
C ALA A 634 20.91 -7.57 12.40
N MET A 635 20.80 -7.77 13.72
CA MET A 635 19.87 -7.04 14.57
C MET A 635 20.18 -5.52 14.56
N PRO A 636 19.22 -4.65 14.18
CA PRO A 636 19.43 -3.22 14.22
C PRO A 636 19.49 -2.71 15.67
N MET A 637 20.05 -1.52 15.84
CA MET A 637 20.15 -0.87 17.14
C MET A 637 18.81 -0.22 17.53
N ASP A 638 18.48 -0.25 18.81
CA ASP A 638 17.37 0.52 19.40
C ASP A 638 17.86 1.73 20.21
N GLU A 639 16.95 2.62 20.61
CA GLU A 639 17.24 3.82 21.42
C GLU A 639 17.29 3.55 22.93
N ILE A 640 16.81 2.39 23.38
CA ILE A 640 16.62 2.07 24.80
C ILE A 640 17.60 1.05 25.39
N ALA A 641 18.39 0.35 24.58
CA ALA A 641 19.29 -0.75 24.98
C ALA A 641 18.59 -2.06 25.42
N LEU A 642 17.33 -2.27 25.02
CA LEU A 642 16.63 -3.54 25.18
C LEU A 642 17.26 -4.59 24.25
N THR A 643 17.57 -4.20 23.01
CA THR A 643 18.23 -5.02 22.02
C THR A 643 19.60 -5.49 22.50
N ASP A 644 20.40 -4.60 23.11
CA ASP A 644 21.71 -4.95 23.66
C ASP A 644 21.60 -5.93 24.83
N LEU A 645 20.56 -5.80 25.67
CA LEU A 645 20.30 -6.76 26.74
C LEU A 645 20.01 -8.15 26.17
N VAL A 646 19.19 -8.23 25.10
CA VAL A 646 18.89 -9.50 24.40
C VAL A 646 20.13 -10.06 23.73
N LEU A 647 20.88 -9.25 22.97
CA LEU A 647 22.09 -9.67 22.26
C LEU A 647 23.22 -10.11 23.21
N ALA A 648 23.46 -9.35 24.28
CA ALA A 648 24.45 -9.73 25.29
C ALA A 648 24.08 -11.07 25.94
N SER A 649 22.80 -11.24 26.29
CA SER A 649 22.30 -12.50 26.84
C SER A 649 22.44 -13.66 25.86
N PHE A 650 22.08 -13.44 24.60
CA PHE A 650 22.22 -14.41 23.51
C PHE A 650 23.68 -14.85 23.33
N PHE A 651 24.61 -13.91 23.17
CA PHE A 651 26.00 -14.23 22.93
C PHE A 651 26.71 -14.87 24.13
N VAL A 652 26.31 -14.52 25.37
CA VAL A 652 26.77 -15.27 26.57
C VAL A 652 26.30 -16.73 26.52
N LEU A 653 25.03 -16.97 26.19
CA LEU A 653 24.48 -18.32 26.09
C LEU A 653 25.08 -19.10 24.91
N TYR A 654 25.40 -18.41 23.82
CA TYR A 654 26.06 -18.96 22.64
C TYR A 654 27.54 -19.28 22.86
N GLY A 655 28.18 -18.62 23.84
CA GLY A 655 29.59 -18.79 24.17
C GLY A 655 30.53 -17.77 23.52
N ASP A 656 30.00 -16.75 22.85
CA ASP A 656 30.78 -15.66 22.25
C ASP A 656 30.87 -14.45 23.19
N MET A 657 31.78 -14.54 24.15
CA MET A 657 31.96 -13.48 25.16
C MET A 657 32.40 -12.15 24.55
N SER A 658 33.08 -12.17 23.40
CA SER A 658 33.55 -10.95 22.73
C SER A 658 32.38 -10.15 22.16
N ARG A 659 31.44 -10.81 21.47
CA ARG A 659 30.24 -10.14 20.96
C ARG A 659 29.29 -9.74 22.08
N ALA A 660 29.21 -10.53 23.15
CA ALA A 660 28.47 -10.14 24.35
C ALA A 660 29.06 -8.85 24.97
N GLU A 661 30.39 -8.75 25.07
CA GLU A 661 31.08 -7.56 25.58
C GLU A 661 30.78 -6.34 24.70
N GLN A 662 30.82 -6.50 23.38
CA GLN A 662 30.51 -5.44 22.42
C GLN A 662 29.07 -4.94 22.56
N ALA A 663 28.08 -5.84 22.64
CA ALA A 663 26.68 -5.47 22.86
C ALA A 663 26.52 -4.67 24.16
N MET A 664 27.15 -5.09 25.25
CA MET A 664 27.07 -4.37 26.53
C MET A 664 27.70 -2.97 26.47
N ILE A 665 28.85 -2.82 25.78
CA ILE A 665 29.52 -1.53 25.57
C ILE A 665 28.68 -0.61 24.67
N GLN A 666 28.05 -1.16 23.63
CA GLN A 666 27.15 -0.40 22.76
C GLN A 666 25.94 0.12 23.56
N GLY A 667 25.29 -0.73 24.34
CA GLY A 667 24.21 -0.33 25.24
C GLY A 667 24.64 0.77 26.23
N CYS A 668 25.90 0.79 26.66
CA CYS A 668 26.44 1.84 27.53
C CYS A 668 26.46 3.23 26.91
N ASN A 669 26.63 3.35 25.60
CA ASN A 669 26.72 4.65 24.93
C ASN A 669 25.36 5.39 24.92
N LYS A 670 24.28 4.64 24.70
CA LYS A 670 22.91 5.12 24.55
C LYS A 670 22.05 5.05 25.81
N SER A 671 22.35 4.13 26.73
CA SER A 671 21.67 4.04 28.03
C SER A 671 22.67 3.91 29.17
N PRO A 672 23.20 5.03 29.68
CA PRO A 672 24.05 5.03 30.87
C PRO A 672 23.42 4.35 32.09
N VAL A 673 22.11 4.49 32.29
CA VAL A 673 21.39 3.79 33.36
C VAL A 673 21.44 2.28 33.20
N MET A 674 21.18 1.75 32.01
CA MET A 674 21.30 0.30 31.79
C MET A 674 22.74 -0.19 31.88
N CYS A 675 23.71 0.61 31.40
CA CYS A 675 25.14 0.31 31.54
C CYS A 675 25.53 -0.05 32.98
N LEU A 676 25.08 0.78 33.92
CA LEU A 676 25.35 0.63 35.35
C LEU A 676 24.53 -0.50 35.98
N SER A 677 23.50 -0.97 35.28
CA SER A 677 22.59 -2.03 35.71
C SER A 677 22.98 -3.42 35.22
N TRP A 678 23.97 -3.56 34.33
CA TRP A 678 24.42 -4.87 33.81
C TRP A 678 24.75 -5.90 34.89
N GLY A 679 25.26 -5.45 36.04
CA GLY A 679 25.56 -6.33 37.18
C GLY A 679 24.32 -6.94 37.85
N ALA A 680 23.11 -6.45 37.57
CA ALA A 680 21.87 -6.99 38.11
C ALA A 680 21.46 -8.32 37.47
N PHE A 681 22.09 -8.70 36.35
CA PHE A 681 21.77 -9.92 35.59
C PHE A 681 22.86 -10.98 35.80
N PRO A 682 22.61 -12.05 36.57
CA PRO A 682 23.62 -13.09 36.85
C PRO A 682 24.18 -13.74 35.58
N LEU A 683 23.38 -13.87 34.52
CA LEU A 683 23.81 -14.37 33.22
C LEU A 683 24.98 -13.56 32.66
N LEU A 684 24.91 -12.22 32.77
CA LEU A 684 25.90 -11.32 32.19
C LEU A 684 27.14 -11.13 33.06
N SER A 685 27.15 -11.65 34.30
CA SER A 685 28.21 -11.40 35.30
C SER A 685 29.65 -11.64 34.82
N ARG A 686 29.86 -12.62 33.93
CA ARG A 686 31.21 -12.92 33.38
C ARG A 686 31.73 -11.80 32.49
N VAL A 687 30.84 -11.15 31.74
CA VAL A 687 31.17 -10.10 30.78
C VAL A 687 31.08 -8.73 31.45
N ALA A 688 30.12 -8.55 32.35
CA ALA A 688 29.87 -7.30 33.06
C ALA A 688 31.06 -6.78 33.87
N ASN A 689 31.99 -7.66 34.28
CA ASN A 689 33.15 -7.34 35.12
C ASN A 689 34.47 -7.31 34.34
N THR A 690 34.42 -7.34 33.00
CA THR A 690 35.60 -7.16 32.16
C THR A 690 36.12 -5.73 32.24
N ASN A 691 37.43 -5.54 31.99
CA ASN A 691 38.03 -4.20 32.05
C ASN A 691 37.38 -3.23 31.05
N ASN A 692 37.00 -3.71 29.85
CA ASN A 692 36.39 -2.88 28.82
C ASN A 692 34.99 -2.41 29.24
N VAL A 693 34.17 -3.29 29.81
CA VAL A 693 32.83 -2.92 30.31
C VAL A 693 32.93 -2.03 31.55
N GLU A 694 33.87 -2.27 32.47
CA GLU A 694 34.09 -1.39 33.63
C GLU A 694 34.55 0.02 33.21
N GLN A 695 35.38 0.12 32.16
CA GLN A 695 35.73 1.39 31.56
C GLN A 695 34.50 2.08 30.94
N ALA A 696 33.66 1.34 30.20
CA ALA A 696 32.43 1.87 29.62
C ALA A 696 31.43 2.35 30.70
N LYS A 697 31.27 1.62 31.80
CA LYS A 697 30.49 2.05 32.98
C LYS A 697 31.02 3.34 33.59
N SER A 698 32.33 3.46 33.74
CA SER A 698 32.96 4.67 34.28
C SER A 698 32.70 5.87 33.37
N GLN A 699 32.78 5.69 32.05
CA GLN A 699 32.46 6.73 31.06
C GLN A 699 30.97 7.10 31.08
N ALA A 700 30.07 6.11 31.13
CA ALA A 700 28.63 6.31 31.23
C ALA A 700 28.24 7.11 32.49
N MET A 701 28.82 6.76 33.64
CA MET A 701 28.60 7.48 34.90
C MET A 701 29.07 8.93 34.82
N ALA A 702 30.27 9.17 34.26
CA ALA A 702 30.78 10.52 34.08
C ALA A 702 29.87 11.37 33.16
N LYS A 703 29.40 10.76 32.07
CA LYS A 703 28.48 11.38 31.11
C LYS A 703 27.14 11.74 31.73
N MET A 704 26.54 10.87 32.56
CA MET A 704 25.31 11.20 33.28
C MET A 704 25.47 12.42 34.19
N VAL A 705 26.57 12.47 34.96
CA VAL A 705 26.87 13.59 35.86
C VAL A 705 27.06 14.90 35.07
N GLU A 706 27.77 14.83 33.94
CA GLU A 706 28.01 15.97 33.07
C GLU A 706 26.72 16.56 32.48
N LEU A 707 25.80 15.70 32.01
CA LEU A 707 24.59 16.12 31.30
C LEU A 707 23.46 16.56 32.23
N GLN A 708 23.54 16.25 33.53
CA GLN A 708 22.48 16.52 34.51
C GLN A 708 21.97 17.98 34.52
N PRO A 709 22.83 19.02 34.52
CA PRO A 709 22.36 20.41 34.52
C PRO A 709 21.54 20.76 33.27
N ARG A 710 21.89 20.16 32.13
CA ARG A 710 21.31 20.48 30.83
C ARG A 710 19.97 19.78 30.61
N ILE A 711 19.83 18.51 31.00
CA ILE A 711 18.52 17.83 31.00
C ILE A 711 17.55 18.47 32.01
N ASN A 712 18.03 18.90 33.18
CA ASN A 712 17.18 19.60 34.15
C ASN A 712 16.66 20.95 33.60
N LEU A 713 17.52 21.68 32.87
CA LEU A 713 17.10 22.90 32.18
C LEU A 713 16.06 22.61 31.10
N LEU A 714 16.29 21.57 30.29
CA LEU A 714 15.35 21.15 29.24
C LEU A 714 13.99 20.78 29.81
N ASN A 715 13.93 19.92 30.85
CA ASN A 715 12.66 19.56 31.49
C ASN A 715 11.92 20.80 32.01
N LYS A 716 12.63 21.74 32.64
CA LYS A 716 12.05 22.99 33.12
C LYS A 716 11.47 23.84 31.99
N GLN A 717 12.13 23.85 30.82
CA GLN A 717 11.61 24.55 29.64
C GLN A 717 10.36 23.86 29.10
N LEU A 718 10.40 22.54 28.96
CA LEU A 718 9.38 21.77 28.27
C LEU A 718 8.15 21.43 29.13
N ARG A 719 8.24 21.50 30.47
CA ARG A 719 7.12 21.17 31.38
C ARG A 719 5.81 21.89 31.02
N GLY A 720 5.92 23.17 30.66
CA GLY A 720 4.77 24.00 30.28
C GLY A 720 4.03 23.53 29.02
N VAL A 721 4.65 22.70 28.17
CA VAL A 721 4.04 22.19 26.92
C VAL A 721 2.84 21.28 27.20
N CYS A 722 2.86 20.53 28.31
CA CYS A 722 1.78 19.61 28.71
C CYS A 722 0.93 20.13 29.88
N GLU A 723 1.23 21.33 30.41
CA GLU A 723 0.48 21.93 31.53
C GLU A 723 -0.66 22.86 31.07
N GLU A 724 -0.73 23.21 29.77
CA GLU A 724 -1.66 24.22 29.23
C GLU A 724 -2.97 23.66 28.62
N ASP A 725 -3.24 22.35 28.67
CA ASP A 725 -4.49 21.75 28.14
C ASP A 725 -5.50 21.28 29.21
#